data_AF-A0A2H3L1P1-F1
#
_entry.id   AF-A0A2H3L1P1-F1
#
_cell.length_a   1.000
_cell.length_b   1.000
_cell.length_c   1.000
_cell.angle_alpha   90.00
_cell.angle_beta   90.00
_cell.angle_gamma   90.00
#
_symmetry.space_group_name_H-M   'P 1'
#
loop_
_entity.id
_entity.type
_entity.pdbx_description
1 polymer ?
#
loop_
_entity_poly.entity_id
_entity_poly.type
_entity_poly.pdbx_seq_one_letter_code
_entity_poly.pdbx_strand_id
1 'polypeptide(L)'
;MQRTSLFGVILGGLFLVLTITIVAAQAGFGLPWAAISGGGGTSSSGSFAVQGSLAHDSGPPLSGGIYTLNGGFWSGLNDEAPTLSAVEPASARSVVPVALVLTGNYFQVGATVMLGTTALENVTTISASRIEAVIPAGVTAGVYAIVVRNPDGQSITLDDAFTVELPNLRILQVQPDQGINQQAVEIVIAGEDFSPAAEVRLGETTLTVIHDSTTRMRATVPAGLSPQAYPLTVITPGVAQATLENAYTVVVQAAAGSDNFEPDNTCATARTISVDGVAQARTFHRAEDVDWVAFSAEAGRRYLLVARPPAGSAASLAVELYDQCASDPTGGQNNTFSNGVSISFDAPATGTIYLKVINRDPSIFGPEVTYDLSVRDLTTVTTAEARGAVIIVAGKLRDNDDVQQQIHGVARNAYQLFRSSGYDDDHIQVLATDPTLDGYDAPATLTNLRNAITIWARERVVSSSPLTIYMVGHGDENRFYLDETAGQQRLEPEQLNEWLNQLETARPGLKVNLIIEACFAGSFILDPGSLSKVGRVVIASSPADNVAYASPEGAYFSDTFLASLASYSLYESFLDGKAIARATYPDQIAWLDDNGNGVPNEAADGQEAQQRSFALATLSDDLNFRPLIVEATFVRTEGSSGTISAVVRDDHGVEEVFAQIFPPSYQPPDPQSGLVTVAVPFVTLTSLGNDRYSVTYDGFTEEGDYRIVIQARDNDGFNALPAIATTGGHRVYLPLTRR
;
A
#
# COMPACT_ATOMS: atom_id res chain seq x y z
N MET A 1 80.09 -28.22 -65.82
CA MET A 1 80.14 -29.51 -66.55
C MET A 1 78.92 -29.55 -67.46
N GLN A 2 79.06 -29.77 -68.77
CA GLN A 2 79.14 -31.07 -69.45
C GLN A 2 77.89 -31.95 -69.24
N ARG A 3 77.27 -32.57 -70.26
CA ARG A 3 77.42 -32.40 -71.73
C ARG A 3 76.27 -33.14 -72.48
N THR A 4 76.02 -32.74 -73.74
CA THR A 4 75.76 -33.55 -74.96
C THR A 4 75.58 -35.09 -74.81
N SER A 5 74.77 -35.84 -75.60
CA SER A 5 74.04 -35.56 -76.86
C SER A 5 73.52 -36.85 -77.53
N LEU A 6 72.52 -36.75 -78.44
CA LEU A 6 72.29 -37.59 -79.66
C LEU A 6 72.17 -39.13 -79.45
N PHE A 7 71.70 -39.99 -80.37
CA PHE A 7 71.37 -39.97 -81.82
C PHE A 7 69.92 -40.51 -82.03
N GLY A 8 69.17 -40.22 -83.11
CA GLY A 8 69.29 -40.75 -84.49
C GLY A 8 68.19 -41.82 -84.74
N VAL A 9 67.64 -42.14 -85.93
CA VAL A 9 68.18 -42.17 -87.31
C VAL A 9 67.03 -42.21 -88.37
N ILE A 10 67.19 -41.46 -89.49
CA ILE A 10 66.85 -41.66 -90.95
C ILE A 10 65.83 -42.79 -91.34
N LEU A 11 64.86 -42.69 -92.28
CA LEU A 11 64.72 -42.12 -93.66
C LEU A 11 63.21 -41.90 -94.03
N GLY A 12 62.71 -41.26 -95.11
CA GLY A 12 63.25 -40.32 -96.14
C GLY A 12 62.78 -40.57 -97.62
N GLY A 13 62.02 -39.62 -98.23
CA GLY A 13 61.60 -39.60 -99.66
C GLY A 13 60.57 -38.46 -99.92
N LEU A 14 60.63 -37.49 -100.86
CA LEU A 14 61.19 -37.30 -102.23
C LEU A 14 60.17 -37.72 -103.34
N PHE A 15 59.70 -36.93 -104.33
CA PHE A 15 60.05 -35.65 -105.02
C PHE A 15 58.90 -34.60 -104.92
N LEU A 16 58.98 -33.27 -105.13
CA LEU A 16 59.85 -32.31 -105.86
C LEU A 16 59.49 -31.98 -107.34
N VAL A 17 58.85 -30.82 -107.56
CA VAL A 17 59.08 -29.86 -108.68
C VAL A 17 58.93 -28.43 -108.12
N LEU A 18 59.74 -27.46 -108.57
CA LEU A 18 59.77 -26.08 -108.07
C LEU A 18 60.20 -25.07 -109.14
N THR A 19 59.65 -23.85 -109.10
CA THR A 19 60.18 -22.64 -109.79
C THR A 19 60.41 -21.53 -108.75
N ILE A 20 61.40 -20.65 -108.94
CA ILE A 20 62.18 -20.04 -107.83
C ILE A 20 62.30 -18.50 -107.93
N THR A 21 62.60 -17.87 -106.78
CA THR A 21 63.09 -16.49 -106.50
C THR A 21 61.99 -15.48 -106.09
N ILE A 22 62.20 -14.51 -105.17
CA ILE A 22 63.44 -13.87 -104.66
C ILE A 22 63.52 -13.91 -103.10
N VAL A 23 64.69 -13.54 -102.53
CA VAL A 23 65.10 -13.55 -101.11
C VAL A 23 64.61 -12.32 -100.29
N ALA A 24 64.19 -12.53 -99.04
CA ALA A 24 64.34 -11.60 -97.90
C ALA A 24 64.09 -12.34 -96.55
N ALA A 25 64.35 -11.71 -95.40
CA ALA A 25 64.29 -12.35 -94.07
C ALA A 25 63.82 -11.40 -92.94
N GLN A 26 63.79 -11.95 -91.72
CA GLN A 26 63.46 -11.34 -90.41
C GLN A 26 61.98 -11.26 -90.02
N ALA A 27 61.75 -11.23 -88.71
CA ALA A 27 60.46 -11.26 -88.04
C ALA A 27 60.22 -9.96 -87.26
N GLY A 28 58.97 -9.57 -87.06
CA GLY A 28 58.63 -8.42 -86.24
C GLY A 28 57.13 -8.15 -86.13
N PHE A 29 56.68 -8.07 -84.89
CA PHE A 29 55.40 -7.55 -84.38
C PHE A 29 54.20 -8.52 -84.31
N GLY A 30 53.68 -8.62 -83.09
CA GLY A 30 52.35 -9.16 -82.81
C GLY A 30 51.43 -8.05 -82.31
N LEU A 31 50.17 -8.13 -82.70
CA LEU A 31 49.05 -7.46 -82.05
C LEU A 31 47.94 -8.52 -81.89
N PRO A 32 47.30 -8.65 -80.71
CA PRO A 32 46.12 -9.50 -80.59
C PRO A 32 44.98 -8.86 -81.39
N TRP A 33 44.35 -9.63 -82.28
CA TRP A 33 43.31 -9.10 -83.14
C TRP A 33 41.95 -9.09 -82.42
N ALA A 34 41.49 -7.89 -82.07
CA ALA A 34 40.06 -7.61 -81.95
C ALA A 34 39.62 -6.96 -83.26
N ALA A 35 39.09 -7.74 -84.20
CA ALA A 35 38.66 -7.25 -85.51
C ALA A 35 37.18 -7.57 -85.75
N ILE A 36 36.35 -6.53 -85.62
CA ILE A 36 34.92 -6.54 -85.91
C ILE A 36 34.68 -5.84 -87.24
N SER A 37 33.88 -6.44 -88.14
CA SER A 37 33.32 -5.83 -89.36
C SER A 37 32.53 -6.88 -90.17
N GLY A 38 31.67 -6.53 -91.13
CA GLY A 38 30.80 -7.52 -91.79
C GLY A 38 30.45 -7.18 -93.23
N GLY A 39 30.47 -8.20 -94.10
CA GLY A 39 30.16 -8.07 -95.53
C GLY A 39 28.77 -8.61 -95.91
N GLY A 40 28.15 -7.98 -96.91
CA GLY A 40 26.87 -8.39 -97.49
C GLY A 40 26.66 -7.75 -98.86
N GLY A 41 26.12 -8.52 -99.82
CA GLY A 41 26.02 -8.13 -101.24
C GLY A 41 24.66 -7.56 -101.69
N THR A 42 24.49 -7.43 -103.00
CA THR A 42 23.28 -6.89 -103.64
C THR A 42 22.21 -7.95 -103.95
N SER A 43 20.95 -7.54 -103.90
CA SER A 43 19.81 -8.23 -104.52
C SER A 43 18.84 -7.19 -105.09
N SER A 44 18.17 -7.51 -106.20
CA SER A 44 17.45 -6.53 -107.04
C SER A 44 15.92 -6.60 -106.95
N SER A 45 15.34 -7.52 -106.18
CA SER A 45 13.89 -7.57 -105.94
C SER A 45 13.50 -8.27 -104.64
N GLY A 46 12.82 -7.54 -103.74
CA GLY A 46 12.29 -8.05 -102.48
C GLY A 46 13.23 -7.90 -101.28
N SER A 47 12.65 -7.66 -100.10
CA SER A 47 13.39 -7.44 -98.85
C SER A 47 14.14 -8.67 -98.40
N PHE A 48 15.42 -8.52 -98.06
CA PHE A 48 16.27 -9.59 -97.52
C PHE A 48 16.81 -9.20 -96.14
N ALA A 49 16.93 -10.20 -95.26
CA ALA A 49 17.63 -10.07 -93.98
C ALA A 49 19.03 -10.68 -94.12
N VAL A 50 20.06 -9.92 -93.74
CA VAL A 50 21.45 -10.42 -93.68
C VAL A 50 21.73 -10.86 -92.25
N GLN A 51 22.11 -12.13 -92.06
CA GLN A 51 22.78 -12.60 -90.85
C GLN A 51 24.27 -12.71 -91.14
N GLY A 52 25.09 -12.09 -90.28
CA GLY A 52 26.54 -12.17 -90.35
C GLY A 52 27.15 -11.92 -88.97
N SER A 53 28.15 -12.72 -88.61
CA SER A 53 29.06 -12.44 -87.51
C SER A 53 30.21 -11.54 -88.00
N LEU A 54 30.97 -10.99 -87.06
CA LEU A 54 31.82 -9.82 -87.32
C LEU A 54 33.30 -10.19 -87.52
N ALA A 55 33.76 -10.30 -88.78
CA ALA A 55 35.16 -10.03 -89.21
C ALA A 55 35.35 -9.90 -90.76
N HIS A 56 35.20 -8.72 -91.38
CA HIS A 56 36.06 -8.15 -92.46
C HIS A 56 35.57 -6.75 -92.95
N ASP A 57 36.53 -5.89 -93.35
CA ASP A 57 36.59 -4.43 -93.51
C ASP A 57 35.40 -3.63 -94.16
N SER A 58 35.47 -2.32 -93.97
CA SER A 58 34.43 -1.28 -94.03
C SER A 58 34.30 -0.51 -95.36
N GLY A 59 33.08 -0.01 -95.61
CA GLY A 59 32.78 1.01 -96.62
C GLY A 59 32.39 2.37 -95.99
N PRO A 60 32.26 3.44 -96.79
CA PRO A 60 31.95 4.78 -96.28
C PRO A 60 30.53 4.89 -95.68
N PRO A 61 30.27 5.89 -94.79
CA PRO A 61 29.02 5.97 -94.04
C PRO A 61 27.76 6.13 -94.91
N LEU A 62 26.71 5.40 -94.53
CA LEU A 62 25.36 5.60 -95.07
C LEU A 62 24.75 6.87 -94.50
N SER A 63 24.05 7.64 -95.33
CA SER A 63 23.32 8.85 -94.91
C SER A 63 22.05 9.04 -95.76
N GLY A 64 21.05 9.73 -95.20
CA GLY A 64 19.81 10.09 -95.91
C GLY A 64 18.60 9.17 -95.66
N GLY A 65 18.66 8.25 -94.70
CA GLY A 65 17.53 7.37 -94.33
C GLY A 65 17.37 7.19 -92.82
N ILE A 66 16.24 6.59 -92.42
CA ILE A 66 16.02 6.07 -91.06
C ILE A 66 16.58 4.65 -91.00
N TYR A 67 17.40 4.36 -90.00
CA TYR A 67 17.99 3.04 -89.77
C TYR A 67 17.54 2.49 -88.40
N THR A 68 17.28 1.18 -88.33
CA THR A 68 16.96 0.49 -87.07
C THR A 68 18.07 -0.48 -86.73
N LEU A 69 18.86 -0.19 -85.69
CA LEU A 69 19.80 -1.15 -85.12
C LEU A 69 19.00 -2.16 -84.29
N ASN A 70 19.12 -3.44 -84.62
CA ASN A 70 18.50 -4.53 -83.86
C ASN A 70 19.60 -5.48 -83.36
N GLY A 71 20.25 -5.08 -82.27
CA GLY A 71 21.35 -5.78 -81.63
C GLY A 71 21.70 -5.11 -80.30
N GLY A 72 21.63 -5.86 -79.20
CA GLY A 72 21.92 -5.37 -77.86
C GLY A 72 23.41 -5.36 -77.52
N PHE A 73 23.75 -4.67 -76.43
CA PHE A 73 25.04 -4.85 -75.77
C PHE A 73 25.16 -6.29 -75.26
N TRP A 74 26.16 -7.04 -75.73
CA TRP A 74 26.67 -8.17 -74.96
C TRP A 74 27.61 -7.61 -73.90
N SER A 75 27.22 -7.66 -72.64
CA SER A 75 28.17 -7.57 -71.53
C SER A 75 29.22 -8.66 -71.74
N GLY A 76 30.51 -8.29 -71.72
CA GLY A 76 31.58 -9.27 -71.84
C GLY A 76 31.42 -10.36 -70.78
N LEU A 77 31.44 -11.63 -71.20
CA LEU A 77 31.34 -12.77 -70.29
C LEU A 77 32.61 -12.79 -69.42
N ASN A 78 32.50 -12.25 -68.22
CA ASN A 78 33.52 -12.37 -67.20
C ASN A 78 33.39 -13.77 -66.59
N ASP A 79 33.99 -14.75 -67.27
CA ASP A 79 33.94 -16.19 -66.98
C ASP A 79 34.80 -16.57 -65.74
N GLU A 80 34.74 -15.72 -64.70
CA GLU A 80 35.38 -15.94 -63.40
C GLU A 80 34.28 -16.19 -62.36
N ALA A 81 34.41 -17.31 -61.63
CA ALA A 81 33.51 -17.67 -60.55
C ALA A 81 33.48 -16.55 -59.48
N PRO A 82 32.33 -16.32 -58.82
CA PRO A 82 32.24 -15.31 -57.76
C PRO A 82 33.26 -15.61 -56.65
N THR A 83 33.77 -14.57 -56.00
CA THR A 83 34.58 -14.70 -54.78
C THR A 83 33.86 -14.01 -53.63
N LEU A 84 33.95 -14.57 -52.42
CA LEU A 84 33.39 -14.00 -51.19
C LEU A 84 34.53 -13.81 -50.20
N SER A 85 34.73 -12.59 -49.69
CA SER A 85 35.89 -12.21 -48.87
C SER A 85 35.52 -11.61 -47.52
N ALA A 86 34.31 -11.08 -47.34
CA ALA A 86 33.80 -10.66 -46.04
C ALA A 86 32.27 -10.78 -45.97
N VAL A 87 31.77 -10.95 -44.74
CA VAL A 87 30.36 -11.09 -44.37
C VAL A 87 30.14 -10.19 -43.14
N GLU A 88 29.27 -9.20 -43.26
CA GLU A 88 29.07 -8.16 -42.24
C GLU A 88 27.56 -8.03 -41.91
N PRO A 89 27.12 -8.26 -40.66
CA PRO A 89 27.90 -8.83 -39.55
C PRO A 89 28.23 -10.32 -39.75
N ALA A 90 29.22 -10.83 -39.01
CA ALA A 90 29.58 -12.26 -39.02
C ALA A 90 28.84 -13.12 -37.95
N SER A 91 28.09 -12.49 -37.05
CA SER A 91 27.15 -13.19 -36.15
C SER A 91 25.92 -12.33 -35.82
N ALA A 92 24.80 -12.98 -35.50
CA ALA A 92 23.63 -12.34 -34.92
C ALA A 92 22.65 -13.37 -34.33
N ARG A 93 21.68 -12.90 -33.54
CA ARG A 93 20.52 -13.68 -33.07
C ARG A 93 19.38 -13.58 -34.09
N SER A 94 18.98 -14.70 -34.68
CA SER A 94 17.89 -14.77 -35.68
C SER A 94 16.47 -14.70 -35.06
N VAL A 95 16.25 -13.86 -34.03
CA VAL A 95 14.90 -13.67 -33.44
C VAL A 95 13.99 -12.79 -34.31
N VAL A 96 14.61 -11.96 -35.15
CA VAL A 96 14.04 -11.13 -36.22
C VAL A 96 14.93 -11.24 -37.46
N PRO A 97 14.49 -10.81 -38.66
CA PRO A 97 15.31 -10.88 -39.85
C PRO A 97 16.59 -10.01 -39.73
N VAL A 98 17.73 -10.55 -40.14
CA VAL A 98 19.05 -9.91 -39.98
C VAL A 98 19.57 -9.46 -41.35
N ALA A 99 19.78 -8.15 -41.52
CA ALA A 99 20.40 -7.62 -42.73
C ALA A 99 21.89 -7.99 -42.80
N LEU A 100 22.36 -8.33 -44.00
CA LEU A 100 23.67 -8.91 -44.26
C LEU A 100 24.31 -8.25 -45.49
N VAL A 101 25.57 -7.84 -45.38
CA VAL A 101 26.37 -7.32 -46.49
C VAL A 101 27.47 -8.32 -46.82
N LEU A 102 27.50 -8.77 -48.07
CA LEU A 102 28.52 -9.65 -48.61
C LEU A 102 29.49 -8.85 -49.48
N THR A 103 30.78 -8.94 -49.21
CA THR A 103 31.84 -8.30 -50.00
C THR A 103 32.65 -9.35 -50.75
N GLY A 104 32.97 -9.09 -52.02
CA GLY A 104 33.57 -10.09 -52.89
C GLY A 104 33.97 -9.56 -54.27
N ASN A 105 33.97 -10.43 -55.28
CA ASN A 105 34.13 -10.08 -56.69
C ASN A 105 33.27 -10.98 -57.59
N TYR A 106 33.01 -10.50 -58.82
CA TYR A 106 32.27 -11.18 -59.90
C TYR A 106 30.83 -11.62 -59.54
N PHE A 107 30.19 -10.95 -58.59
CA PHE A 107 28.75 -11.13 -58.36
C PHE A 107 27.94 -10.63 -59.57
N GLN A 108 26.96 -11.41 -60.00
CA GLN A 108 26.08 -11.08 -61.12
C GLN A 108 24.69 -10.62 -60.63
N VAL A 109 23.99 -9.82 -61.42
CA VAL A 109 22.62 -9.39 -61.11
C VAL A 109 21.69 -10.60 -61.18
N GLY A 110 20.97 -10.90 -60.09
CA GLY A 110 20.17 -12.11 -59.95
C GLY A 110 20.92 -13.30 -59.33
N ALA A 111 22.10 -13.08 -58.74
CA ALA A 111 22.73 -14.09 -57.88
C ALA A 111 21.84 -14.45 -56.68
N THR A 112 21.91 -15.71 -56.24
CA THR A 112 21.20 -16.20 -55.04
C THR A 112 22.20 -16.47 -53.90
N VAL A 113 21.72 -16.34 -52.65
CA VAL A 113 22.52 -16.59 -51.44
C VAL A 113 21.81 -17.60 -50.55
N MET A 114 22.58 -18.50 -49.94
CA MET A 114 22.12 -19.44 -48.91
C MET A 114 23.04 -19.41 -47.68
N LEU A 115 22.45 -19.56 -46.50
CA LEU A 115 23.08 -19.77 -45.21
C LEU A 115 22.90 -21.25 -44.84
N GLY A 116 23.92 -22.07 -45.07
CA GLY A 116 23.80 -23.52 -45.09
C GLY A 116 22.74 -23.97 -46.11
N THR A 117 21.63 -24.53 -45.63
CA THR A 117 20.47 -24.93 -46.44
C THR A 117 19.37 -23.87 -46.53
N THR A 118 19.43 -22.80 -45.73
CA THR A 118 18.42 -21.74 -45.68
C THR A 118 18.66 -20.72 -46.78
N ALA A 119 17.70 -20.50 -47.68
CA ALA A 119 17.78 -19.42 -48.66
C ALA A 119 17.63 -18.05 -47.98
N LEU A 120 18.39 -17.04 -48.45
CA LEU A 120 18.28 -15.67 -47.95
C LEU A 120 17.19 -14.88 -48.70
N GLU A 121 16.59 -13.93 -48.00
CA GLU A 121 15.57 -13.01 -48.50
C GLU A 121 16.20 -11.72 -49.04
N ASN A 122 15.44 -10.99 -49.88
CA ASN A 122 15.79 -9.65 -50.39
C ASN A 122 17.18 -9.52 -51.06
N VAL A 123 17.74 -10.63 -51.56
CA VAL A 123 19.06 -10.70 -52.17
C VAL A 123 19.18 -9.75 -53.36
N THR A 124 20.05 -8.76 -53.22
CA THR A 124 20.23 -7.66 -54.16
C THR A 124 21.71 -7.45 -54.48
N THR A 125 22.12 -7.76 -55.71
CA THR A 125 23.47 -7.46 -56.20
C THR A 125 23.62 -5.96 -56.47
N ILE A 126 24.29 -5.25 -55.56
CA ILE A 126 24.55 -3.81 -55.66
C ILE A 126 25.67 -3.51 -56.67
N SER A 127 26.68 -4.37 -56.72
CA SER A 127 27.78 -4.30 -57.67
C SER A 127 28.41 -5.69 -57.86
N ALA A 128 29.34 -5.81 -58.81
CA ALA A 128 30.15 -7.02 -58.95
C ALA A 128 30.96 -7.37 -57.69
N SER A 129 31.07 -6.47 -56.70
CA SER A 129 31.81 -6.69 -55.45
C SER A 129 30.95 -6.62 -54.19
N ARG A 130 29.64 -6.37 -54.29
CA ARG A 130 28.74 -6.25 -53.14
C ARG A 130 27.33 -6.81 -53.39
N ILE A 131 26.89 -7.70 -52.52
CA ILE A 131 25.48 -8.12 -52.38
C ILE A 131 24.96 -7.65 -51.02
N GLU A 132 23.72 -7.20 -50.98
CA GLU A 132 22.93 -7.03 -49.75
C GLU A 132 21.87 -8.14 -49.70
N ALA A 133 21.65 -8.74 -48.54
CA ALA A 133 20.71 -9.84 -48.33
C ALA A 133 20.12 -9.80 -46.91
N VAL A 134 19.10 -10.62 -46.63
CA VAL A 134 18.48 -10.75 -45.32
C VAL A 134 18.41 -12.22 -44.90
N ILE A 135 18.94 -12.53 -43.72
CA ILE A 135 18.71 -13.81 -43.05
C ILE A 135 17.30 -13.78 -42.47
N PRO A 136 16.41 -14.75 -42.78
CA PRO A 136 15.07 -14.80 -42.20
C PRO A 136 15.12 -14.98 -40.67
N ALA A 137 14.00 -14.71 -40.00
CA ALA A 137 13.86 -15.01 -38.58
C ALA A 137 13.65 -16.52 -38.34
N GLY A 138 14.00 -17.00 -37.15
CA GLY A 138 13.79 -18.39 -36.72
C GLY A 138 14.86 -19.39 -37.17
N VAL A 139 16.00 -18.94 -37.69
CA VAL A 139 17.13 -19.84 -37.96
C VAL A 139 17.69 -20.34 -36.63
N THR A 140 17.91 -21.65 -36.53
CA THR A 140 18.46 -22.29 -35.33
C THR A 140 19.89 -21.80 -35.05
N ALA A 141 20.28 -21.74 -33.78
CA ALA A 141 21.64 -21.38 -33.41
C ALA A 141 22.67 -22.41 -33.93
N GLY A 142 23.80 -21.93 -34.43
CA GLY A 142 24.82 -22.75 -35.08
C GLY A 142 25.79 -21.93 -35.93
N VAL A 143 26.86 -22.58 -36.40
CA VAL A 143 27.81 -22.00 -37.36
C VAL A 143 27.45 -22.50 -38.76
N TYR A 144 27.43 -21.59 -39.73
CA TYR A 144 26.94 -21.84 -41.08
C TYR A 144 27.90 -21.32 -42.15
N ALA A 145 28.10 -22.12 -43.18
CA ALA A 145 28.70 -21.67 -44.43
C ALA A 145 27.73 -20.74 -45.20
N ILE A 146 28.26 -19.79 -45.97
CA ILE A 146 27.49 -18.99 -46.92
C ILE A 146 27.83 -19.39 -48.35
N VAL A 147 26.81 -19.70 -49.13
CA VAL A 147 26.92 -20.04 -50.55
C VAL A 147 26.33 -18.90 -51.39
N VAL A 148 27.13 -18.36 -52.31
CA VAL A 148 26.67 -17.38 -53.33
C VAL A 148 26.72 -18.06 -54.70
N ARG A 149 25.64 -18.00 -55.46
CA ARG A 149 25.53 -18.60 -56.80
C ARG A 149 25.04 -17.60 -57.83
N ASN A 150 25.80 -17.40 -58.89
CA ASN A 150 25.47 -16.55 -60.03
C ASN A 150 24.45 -17.22 -60.98
N PRO A 151 23.74 -16.44 -61.83
CA PRO A 151 22.81 -16.98 -62.85
C PRO A 151 23.47 -17.87 -63.91
N ASP A 152 24.74 -17.66 -64.23
CA ASP A 152 25.55 -18.55 -65.08
C ASP A 152 25.74 -19.97 -64.49
N GLY A 153 25.46 -20.12 -63.19
CA GLY A 153 25.54 -21.35 -62.43
C GLY A 153 26.82 -21.53 -61.62
N GLN A 154 27.79 -20.62 -61.74
CA GLN A 154 29.01 -20.60 -60.93
C GLN A 154 28.71 -20.20 -59.48
N SER A 155 29.48 -20.71 -58.53
CA SER A 155 29.23 -20.50 -57.10
C SER A 155 30.50 -20.52 -56.26
N ILE A 156 30.45 -19.81 -55.14
CA ILE A 156 31.42 -19.86 -54.05
C ILE A 156 30.74 -20.26 -52.76
N THR A 157 31.41 -21.12 -51.98
CA THR A 157 31.10 -21.37 -50.58
C THR A 157 32.21 -20.76 -49.73
N LEU A 158 31.83 -19.99 -48.71
CA LEU A 158 32.72 -19.64 -47.61
C LEU A 158 32.25 -20.44 -46.39
N ASP A 159 33.07 -21.37 -45.94
CA ASP A 159 32.79 -22.18 -44.75
C ASP A 159 32.92 -21.35 -43.47
N ASP A 160 32.16 -21.71 -42.43
CA ASP A 160 32.08 -21.01 -41.13
C ASP A 160 31.84 -19.48 -41.21
N ALA A 161 31.24 -19.02 -42.31
CA ALA A 161 31.10 -17.60 -42.66
C ALA A 161 30.16 -16.78 -41.75
N PHE A 162 29.22 -17.42 -41.06
CA PHE A 162 28.27 -16.75 -40.18
C PHE A 162 27.84 -17.61 -39.00
N THR A 163 27.77 -17.02 -37.80
CA THR A 163 27.27 -17.67 -36.59
C THR A 163 25.89 -17.15 -36.18
N VAL A 164 24.88 -18.01 -36.19
CA VAL A 164 23.59 -17.72 -35.56
C VAL A 164 23.71 -17.99 -34.07
N GLU A 165 23.54 -16.94 -33.26
CA GLU A 165 23.66 -17.00 -31.81
C GLU A 165 22.38 -17.51 -31.13
N LEU A 166 22.54 -18.15 -29.96
CA LEU A 166 21.42 -18.50 -29.09
C LEU A 166 20.73 -17.22 -28.57
N PRO A 167 19.39 -17.13 -28.64
CA PRO A 167 18.64 -16.03 -28.02
C PRO A 167 18.79 -16.01 -26.50
N ASN A 168 19.03 -14.81 -25.94
CA ASN A 168 18.97 -14.54 -24.51
C ASN A 168 17.53 -14.18 -24.11
N LEU A 169 16.58 -15.08 -24.42
CA LEU A 169 15.16 -14.87 -24.13
C LEU A 169 14.96 -14.67 -22.62
N ARG A 170 14.49 -13.48 -22.22
CA ARG A 170 14.29 -13.13 -20.81
C ARG A 170 13.04 -12.27 -20.65
N ILE A 171 12.32 -12.48 -19.55
CA ILE A 171 11.27 -11.59 -19.07
C ILE A 171 11.88 -10.71 -17.98
N LEU A 172 11.65 -9.40 -18.04
CA LEU A 172 12.15 -8.42 -17.07
C LEU A 172 11.03 -7.86 -16.18
N GLN A 173 9.84 -7.63 -16.74
CA GLN A 173 8.68 -7.11 -16.00
C GLN A 173 7.37 -7.45 -16.72
N VAL A 174 6.28 -7.54 -15.96
CA VAL A 174 4.89 -7.54 -16.45
C VAL A 174 4.17 -6.36 -15.79
N GLN A 175 3.36 -5.60 -16.53
CA GLN A 175 2.59 -4.46 -16.01
C GLN A 175 1.20 -4.35 -16.66
N PRO A 176 0.10 -4.26 -15.88
CA PRO A 176 0.06 -4.46 -14.43
C PRO A 176 0.50 -5.89 -14.06
N ASP A 177 1.07 -6.03 -12.87
CA ASP A 177 1.49 -7.30 -12.24
C ASP A 177 0.37 -7.96 -11.42
N GLN A 178 -0.85 -7.43 -11.53
CA GLN A 178 -2.03 -7.92 -10.82
C GLN A 178 -3.32 -7.56 -11.54
N GLY A 179 -4.41 -8.25 -11.23
CA GLY A 179 -5.74 -7.86 -11.69
C GLY A 179 -6.88 -8.76 -11.22
N ILE A 180 -8.10 -8.27 -11.46
CA ILE A 180 -9.34 -8.82 -10.92
C ILE A 180 -9.84 -10.01 -11.73
N ASN A 181 -10.14 -11.13 -11.06
CA ASN A 181 -10.59 -12.38 -11.67
C ASN A 181 -11.90 -12.29 -12.49
N GLN A 182 -12.71 -11.26 -12.27
CA GLN A 182 -13.96 -11.03 -13.02
C GLN A 182 -13.74 -10.31 -14.37
N GLN A 183 -12.54 -9.80 -14.64
CA GLN A 183 -12.27 -8.93 -15.79
C GLN A 183 -11.08 -9.44 -16.62
N ALA A 184 -11.10 -9.19 -17.93
CA ALA A 184 -9.94 -9.42 -18.78
C ALA A 184 -9.01 -8.21 -18.71
N VAL A 185 -7.70 -8.45 -18.56
CA VAL A 185 -6.69 -7.40 -18.33
C VAL A 185 -5.65 -7.45 -19.43
N GLU A 186 -5.40 -6.32 -20.09
CA GLU A 186 -4.25 -6.18 -20.98
C GLU A 186 -2.99 -5.93 -20.14
N ILE A 187 -1.98 -6.78 -20.33
CA ILE A 187 -0.66 -6.68 -19.72
C ILE A 187 0.39 -6.33 -20.78
N VAL A 188 1.32 -5.45 -20.42
CA VAL A 188 2.57 -5.23 -21.14
C VAL A 188 3.63 -6.13 -20.54
N ILE A 189 4.31 -6.90 -21.39
CA ILE A 189 5.44 -7.75 -21.01
C ILE A 189 6.70 -7.10 -21.57
N ALA A 190 7.66 -6.80 -20.70
CA ALA A 190 8.97 -6.24 -21.05
C ALA A 190 10.06 -7.31 -20.90
N GLY A 191 11.04 -7.34 -21.80
CA GLY A 191 12.06 -8.39 -21.81
C GLY A 191 13.15 -8.22 -22.86
N GLU A 192 13.77 -9.34 -23.23
CA GLU A 192 14.87 -9.46 -24.20
C GLU A 192 14.59 -10.61 -25.18
N ASP A 193 15.01 -10.44 -26.43
CA ASP A 193 14.97 -11.43 -27.52
C ASP A 193 13.59 -12.07 -27.82
N PHE A 194 12.52 -11.30 -27.67
CA PHE A 194 11.15 -11.70 -28.02
C PHE A 194 10.97 -11.91 -29.54
N SER A 195 10.62 -13.14 -29.93
CA SER A 195 10.30 -13.47 -31.33
C SER A 195 8.84 -13.14 -31.69
N PRO A 196 8.55 -12.71 -32.94
CA PRO A 196 7.17 -12.58 -33.44
C PRO A 196 6.35 -13.89 -33.44
N ALA A 197 7.01 -15.04 -33.34
CA ALA A 197 6.39 -16.36 -33.30
C ALA A 197 6.26 -16.94 -31.87
N ALA A 198 6.45 -16.12 -30.83
CA ALA A 198 6.44 -16.58 -29.45
C ALA A 198 5.02 -16.78 -28.89
N GLU A 199 4.82 -17.86 -28.14
CA GLU A 199 3.66 -18.08 -27.27
C GLU A 199 3.91 -17.44 -25.89
N VAL A 200 2.85 -16.99 -25.23
CA VAL A 200 2.87 -16.60 -23.81
C VAL A 200 1.85 -17.42 -23.04
N ARG A 201 2.24 -17.91 -21.86
CA ARG A 201 1.36 -18.64 -20.94
C ARG A 201 1.44 -18.07 -19.53
N LEU A 202 0.31 -18.03 -18.85
CA LEU A 202 0.19 -17.67 -17.44
C LEU A 202 -0.27 -18.90 -16.65
N GLY A 203 0.67 -19.53 -15.92
CA GLY A 203 0.55 -20.95 -15.59
C GLY A 203 0.26 -21.79 -16.84
N GLU A 204 -0.77 -22.63 -16.77
CA GLU A 204 -1.25 -23.45 -17.90
C GLU A 204 -2.05 -22.65 -18.96
N THR A 205 -2.37 -21.38 -18.71
CA THR A 205 -3.28 -20.58 -19.57
C THR A 205 -2.51 -19.89 -20.69
N THR A 206 -2.61 -20.37 -21.93
CA THR A 206 -2.11 -19.64 -23.10
C THR A 206 -2.87 -18.33 -23.29
N LEU A 207 -2.14 -17.21 -23.40
CA LEU A 207 -2.70 -15.88 -23.58
C LEU A 207 -2.84 -15.51 -25.06
N THR A 208 -3.74 -14.59 -25.40
CA THR A 208 -3.69 -13.88 -26.69
C THR A 208 -2.57 -12.84 -26.65
N VAL A 209 -1.69 -12.85 -27.65
CA VAL A 209 -0.44 -12.06 -27.68
C VAL A 209 -0.43 -11.11 -28.88
N ILE A 210 0.07 -9.89 -28.67
CA ILE A 210 0.46 -8.95 -29.72
C ILE A 210 1.95 -8.63 -29.53
N HIS A 211 2.78 -9.07 -30.47
CA HIS A 211 4.21 -8.71 -30.49
C HIS A 211 4.39 -7.25 -30.91
N ASP A 212 5.15 -6.47 -30.14
CA ASP A 212 5.51 -5.08 -30.49
C ASP A 212 6.96 -4.97 -30.99
N SER A 213 7.89 -5.64 -30.29
CA SER A 213 9.32 -5.58 -30.56
C SER A 213 10.06 -6.77 -29.92
N THR A 214 11.36 -6.89 -30.18
CA THR A 214 12.25 -7.84 -29.48
C THR A 214 12.37 -7.61 -27.96
N THR A 215 11.80 -6.52 -27.43
CA THR A 215 11.84 -6.18 -26.00
C THR A 215 10.46 -5.95 -25.38
N ARG A 216 9.38 -6.03 -26.16
CA ARG A 216 8.01 -5.76 -25.71
C ARG A 216 6.96 -6.64 -26.40
N MET A 217 6.01 -7.12 -25.62
CA MET A 217 4.71 -7.61 -26.09
C MET A 217 3.57 -6.96 -25.32
N ARG A 218 2.36 -7.01 -25.86
CA ARG A 218 1.12 -7.01 -25.08
C ARG A 218 0.54 -8.42 -25.04
N ALA A 219 -0.14 -8.78 -23.96
CA ALA A 219 -0.97 -9.98 -23.89
C ALA A 219 -2.26 -9.68 -23.13
N THR A 220 -3.29 -10.50 -23.31
CA THR A 220 -4.55 -10.39 -22.56
C THR A 220 -4.68 -11.56 -21.58
N VAL A 221 -4.69 -11.25 -20.29
CA VAL A 221 -5.08 -12.18 -19.22
C VAL A 221 -6.61 -12.31 -19.23
N PRO A 222 -7.18 -13.52 -19.37
CA PRO A 222 -8.63 -13.70 -19.39
C PRO A 222 -9.25 -13.63 -17.99
N ALA A 223 -10.53 -13.25 -17.94
CA ALA A 223 -11.37 -13.42 -16.75
C ALA A 223 -11.57 -14.93 -16.44
N GLY A 224 -11.89 -15.24 -15.18
CA GLY A 224 -12.22 -16.60 -14.72
C GLY A 224 -11.04 -17.40 -14.14
N LEU A 225 -9.84 -16.83 -14.08
CA LEU A 225 -8.71 -17.43 -13.38
C LEU A 225 -8.95 -17.47 -11.86
N SER A 226 -8.47 -18.53 -11.18
CA SER A 226 -8.55 -18.63 -9.72
C SER A 226 -7.61 -17.62 -9.04
N PRO A 227 -8.01 -16.99 -7.91
CA PRO A 227 -7.16 -16.03 -7.21
C PRO A 227 -5.90 -16.69 -6.63
N GLN A 228 -4.73 -16.32 -7.16
CA GLN A 228 -3.39 -16.71 -6.72
C GLN A 228 -2.33 -15.93 -7.51
N ALA A 229 -1.07 -16.02 -7.09
CA ALA A 229 0.07 -15.65 -7.94
C ALA A 229 0.32 -16.72 -9.02
N TYR A 230 0.66 -16.29 -10.24
CA TYR A 230 0.98 -17.15 -11.37
C TYR A 230 2.36 -16.83 -11.96
N PRO A 231 3.14 -17.83 -12.40
CA PRO A 231 4.30 -17.62 -13.25
C PRO A 231 3.86 -17.28 -14.68
N LEU A 232 4.57 -16.35 -15.33
CA LEU A 232 4.41 -16.07 -16.76
C LEU A 232 5.59 -16.67 -17.53
N THR A 233 5.30 -17.44 -18.58
CA THR A 233 6.31 -18.07 -19.44
C THR A 233 6.16 -17.59 -20.88
N VAL A 234 7.26 -17.13 -21.48
CA VAL A 234 7.39 -16.84 -22.92
C VAL A 234 8.12 -18.02 -23.56
N ILE A 235 7.56 -18.56 -24.65
CA ILE A 235 8.11 -19.71 -25.38
C ILE A 235 8.33 -19.31 -26.83
N THR A 236 9.56 -19.39 -27.33
CA THR A 236 9.88 -19.32 -28.77
C THR A 236 9.98 -20.76 -29.29
N PRO A 237 8.98 -21.26 -30.05
CA PRO A 237 8.87 -22.70 -30.36
C PRO A 237 10.13 -23.28 -31.03
N GLY A 238 10.65 -24.36 -30.46
CA GLY A 238 11.85 -25.05 -30.95
C GLY A 238 13.19 -24.33 -30.69
N VAL A 239 13.20 -23.18 -30.02
CA VAL A 239 14.42 -22.37 -29.82
C VAL A 239 14.73 -22.13 -28.33
N ALA A 240 13.81 -21.52 -27.58
CA ALA A 240 14.06 -21.11 -26.19
C ALA A 240 12.74 -20.92 -25.41
N GLN A 241 12.82 -20.94 -24.08
CA GLN A 241 11.73 -20.51 -23.18
C GLN A 241 12.31 -19.75 -21.99
N ALA A 242 11.52 -18.83 -21.42
CA ALA A 242 11.85 -18.10 -20.20
C ALA A 242 10.62 -17.93 -19.33
N THR A 243 10.79 -18.08 -18.01
CA THR A 243 9.72 -17.97 -17.01
C THR A 243 10.08 -16.89 -15.99
N LEU A 244 9.11 -16.06 -15.62
CA LEU A 244 9.16 -15.18 -14.46
C LEU A 244 8.18 -15.73 -13.42
N GLU A 245 8.70 -16.14 -12.27
CA GLU A 245 7.90 -16.62 -11.14
C GLU A 245 7.10 -15.48 -10.50
N ASN A 246 5.86 -15.77 -10.08
CA ASN A 246 4.93 -14.79 -9.49
C ASN A 246 4.72 -13.51 -10.33
N ALA A 247 4.86 -13.61 -11.67
CA ALA A 247 4.80 -12.48 -12.59
C ALA A 247 3.44 -11.76 -12.66
N TYR A 248 2.35 -12.41 -12.24
CA TYR A 248 1.03 -11.80 -12.20
C TYR A 248 0.17 -12.39 -11.08
N THR A 249 -0.48 -11.53 -10.28
CA THR A 249 -1.37 -11.94 -9.18
C THR A 249 -2.84 -11.72 -9.56
N VAL A 250 -3.60 -12.81 -9.64
CA VAL A 250 -5.05 -12.73 -9.79
C VAL A 250 -5.67 -12.53 -8.41
N VAL A 251 -6.46 -11.46 -8.25
CA VAL A 251 -7.21 -11.15 -7.03
C VAL A 251 -8.71 -11.25 -7.26
N VAL A 252 -9.50 -11.37 -6.18
CA VAL A 252 -10.96 -11.20 -6.25
C VAL A 252 -11.27 -9.70 -6.35
N GLN A 253 -12.36 -9.33 -7.02
CA GLN A 253 -12.89 -7.98 -6.84
C GLN A 253 -13.42 -7.82 -5.41
N ALA A 254 -12.78 -6.96 -4.61
CA ALA A 254 -13.33 -6.51 -3.33
C ALA A 254 -14.74 -5.95 -3.56
N ALA A 255 -15.68 -6.29 -2.67
CA ALA A 255 -17.05 -5.83 -2.80
C ALA A 255 -17.12 -4.32 -2.47
N ALA A 256 -18.14 -3.63 -2.98
CA ALA A 256 -18.24 -2.18 -2.82
C ALA A 256 -18.51 -1.84 -1.34
N GLY A 257 -17.46 -1.44 -0.63
CA GLY A 257 -17.49 -1.12 0.80
C GLY A 257 -16.99 -2.22 1.75
N SER A 258 -16.53 -3.37 1.23
CA SER A 258 -15.89 -4.39 2.07
C SER A 258 -14.56 -3.90 2.63
N ASP A 259 -14.21 -4.39 3.82
CA ASP A 259 -12.90 -4.21 4.42
C ASP A 259 -11.79 -5.07 3.76
N ASN A 260 -10.63 -5.18 4.42
CA ASN A 260 -9.47 -5.95 3.97
C ASN A 260 -9.49 -7.43 4.42
N PHE A 261 -10.49 -7.85 5.18
CA PHE A 261 -10.63 -9.20 5.73
C PHE A 261 -11.57 -10.08 4.89
N GLU A 262 -12.50 -9.49 4.13
CA GLU A 262 -13.38 -10.25 3.24
C GLU A 262 -12.62 -11.02 2.11
N PRO A 263 -13.18 -12.13 1.57
CA PRO A 263 -14.29 -12.88 2.14
C PRO A 263 -13.90 -13.57 3.46
N ASP A 264 -14.64 -13.34 4.54
CA ASP A 264 -14.59 -14.11 5.78
C ASP A 264 -15.98 -14.46 6.35
N ASN A 265 -17.03 -14.27 5.54
CA ASN A 265 -18.42 -14.67 5.77
C ASN A 265 -18.72 -16.17 6.08
N THR A 266 -17.70 -17.01 6.28
CA THR A 266 -17.83 -18.40 6.78
C THR A 266 -16.64 -18.78 7.66
N CYS A 267 -16.84 -19.71 8.61
CA CYS A 267 -15.75 -20.19 9.47
C CYS A 267 -14.57 -20.80 8.69
N ALA A 268 -14.82 -21.40 7.52
CA ALA A 268 -13.78 -21.93 6.64
C ALA A 268 -12.95 -20.84 5.94
N THR A 269 -13.43 -19.60 5.93
CA THR A 269 -12.76 -18.41 5.38
C THR A 269 -12.32 -17.41 6.46
N ALA A 270 -12.43 -17.79 7.75
CA ALA A 270 -12.22 -16.90 8.88
C ALA A 270 -10.82 -16.25 8.88
N ARG A 271 -10.71 -14.94 9.15
CA ARG A 271 -9.40 -14.27 9.19
C ARG A 271 -8.79 -14.26 10.58
N THR A 272 -7.46 -14.29 10.63
CA THR A 272 -6.71 -14.30 11.87
C THR A 272 -6.72 -12.94 12.55
N ILE A 273 -6.93 -12.92 13.87
CA ILE A 273 -6.67 -11.76 14.73
C ILE A 273 -5.54 -12.07 15.73
N SER A 274 -4.77 -11.03 16.09
CA SER A 274 -3.76 -11.10 17.14
C SER A 274 -4.39 -11.08 18.54
N VAL A 275 -3.65 -11.54 19.54
CA VAL A 275 -4.07 -11.55 20.96
C VAL A 275 -3.37 -10.46 21.78
N ASP A 276 -2.89 -9.41 21.11
CA ASP A 276 -2.16 -8.26 21.69
C ASP A 276 -3.07 -7.05 22.00
N GLY A 277 -4.34 -7.13 21.64
CA GLY A 277 -5.33 -6.07 21.86
C GLY A 277 -5.30 -4.94 20.83
N VAL A 278 -4.60 -5.09 19.70
CA VAL A 278 -4.78 -4.21 18.53
C VAL A 278 -6.11 -4.58 17.85
N ALA A 279 -6.90 -3.56 17.47
CA ALA A 279 -8.19 -3.75 16.85
C ALA A 279 -8.11 -3.90 15.32
N GLN A 280 -9.03 -4.69 14.77
CA GLN A 280 -9.33 -4.80 13.35
C GLN A 280 -10.60 -4.00 13.06
N ALA A 281 -10.46 -2.88 12.32
CA ALA A 281 -11.58 -2.14 11.77
C ALA A 281 -12.23 -2.95 10.64
N ARG A 282 -13.53 -3.25 10.78
CA ARG A 282 -14.30 -4.20 9.97
C ARG A 282 -15.65 -3.64 9.53
N THR A 283 -16.25 -4.17 8.47
CA THR A 283 -17.50 -3.62 7.89
C THR A 283 -18.56 -4.67 7.54
N PHE A 284 -19.79 -4.48 8.05
CA PHE A 284 -20.99 -5.16 7.54
C PHE A 284 -21.43 -4.48 6.23
N HIS A 285 -20.62 -4.63 5.19
CA HIS A 285 -20.74 -3.92 3.93
C HIS A 285 -21.99 -4.27 3.10
N ARG A 286 -22.63 -5.44 3.35
CA ARG A 286 -23.85 -5.90 2.66
C ARG A 286 -24.86 -6.53 3.62
N ALA A 287 -26.08 -6.74 3.11
CA ALA A 287 -27.12 -7.49 3.82
C ALA A 287 -26.65 -8.90 4.17
N GLU A 288 -26.99 -9.35 5.37
CA GLU A 288 -26.64 -10.68 5.92
C GLU A 288 -25.13 -10.96 6.07
N ASP A 289 -24.25 -9.94 6.07
CA ASP A 289 -22.84 -10.12 6.47
C ASP A 289 -22.70 -10.65 7.90
N VAL A 290 -21.81 -11.64 8.06
CA VAL A 290 -21.38 -12.18 9.35
C VAL A 290 -19.90 -12.54 9.33
N ASP A 291 -19.10 -11.82 10.11
CA ASP A 291 -17.64 -11.91 9.98
C ASP A 291 -17.10 -13.04 10.86
N TRP A 292 -16.41 -14.01 10.25
CA TRP A 292 -15.71 -15.04 11.02
C TRP A 292 -14.25 -14.66 11.24
N VAL A 293 -13.84 -14.69 12.50
CA VAL A 293 -12.50 -14.31 12.94
C VAL A 293 -11.92 -15.43 13.80
N ALA A 294 -10.63 -15.68 13.72
CA ALA A 294 -9.98 -16.81 14.38
C ALA A 294 -8.69 -16.39 15.09
N PHE A 295 -8.39 -17.02 16.24
CA PHE A 295 -7.09 -16.85 16.90
C PHE A 295 -6.66 -18.13 17.62
N SER A 296 -5.35 -18.26 17.85
CA SER A 296 -4.78 -19.37 18.61
C SER A 296 -4.84 -19.07 20.11
N ALA A 297 -5.50 -19.94 20.87
CA ALA A 297 -5.60 -19.86 22.33
C ALA A 297 -4.80 -20.99 23.01
N GLU A 298 -4.33 -20.75 24.22
CA GLU A 298 -3.67 -21.75 25.08
C GLU A 298 -4.58 -22.14 26.26
N ALA A 299 -4.62 -23.44 26.59
CA ALA A 299 -5.45 -23.98 27.66
C ALA A 299 -5.20 -23.27 29.01
N GLY A 300 -6.27 -22.80 29.65
CA GLY A 300 -6.22 -22.12 30.94
C GLY A 300 -5.70 -20.68 30.89
N ARG A 301 -5.53 -20.08 29.71
CA ARG A 301 -5.34 -18.62 29.59
C ARG A 301 -6.69 -17.90 29.48
N ARG A 302 -6.80 -16.77 30.19
CA ARG A 302 -7.94 -15.85 30.14
C ARG A 302 -7.75 -14.87 28.98
N TYR A 303 -8.76 -14.76 28.13
CA TYR A 303 -8.81 -13.80 27.02
C TYR A 303 -9.92 -12.78 27.25
N LEU A 304 -9.72 -11.58 26.73
CA LEU A 304 -10.75 -10.53 26.60
C LEU A 304 -10.97 -10.24 25.11
N LEU A 305 -12.21 -10.35 24.67
CA LEU A 305 -12.69 -9.90 23.37
C LEU A 305 -13.46 -8.59 23.58
N VAL A 306 -13.17 -7.57 22.78
CA VAL A 306 -13.97 -6.34 22.70
C VAL A 306 -14.31 -6.08 21.24
N ALA A 307 -15.59 -5.93 20.93
CA ALA A 307 -16.08 -5.50 19.62
C ALA A 307 -16.98 -4.28 19.79
N ARG A 308 -16.70 -3.17 19.08
CA ARG A 308 -17.42 -1.90 19.27
C ARG A 308 -17.71 -1.19 17.95
N PRO A 309 -18.93 -0.66 17.74
CA PRO A 309 -19.14 0.32 16.68
C PRO A 309 -18.44 1.64 17.04
N PRO A 310 -17.63 2.25 16.15
CA PRO A 310 -17.10 3.59 16.35
C PRO A 310 -18.19 4.66 16.24
N ALA A 311 -17.91 5.86 16.75
CA ALA A 311 -18.88 6.94 16.87
C ALA A 311 -19.43 7.40 15.49
N GLY A 312 -20.65 6.96 15.18
CA GLY A 312 -21.35 7.25 13.92
C GLY A 312 -21.81 6.01 13.16
N SER A 313 -21.19 4.85 13.41
CA SER A 313 -21.66 3.57 12.89
C SER A 313 -23.03 3.21 13.47
N ALA A 314 -23.86 2.57 12.63
CA ALA A 314 -25.16 2.03 13.01
C ALA A 314 -25.10 0.53 13.36
N ALA A 315 -23.91 -0.08 13.41
CA ALA A 315 -23.75 -1.50 13.73
C ALA A 315 -24.19 -1.81 15.18
N SER A 316 -24.82 -2.97 15.35
CA SER A 316 -25.52 -3.39 16.56
C SER A 316 -25.08 -4.83 16.87
N LEU A 317 -24.02 -4.99 17.67
CA LEU A 317 -23.22 -6.23 17.64
C LEU A 317 -23.76 -7.37 18.51
N ALA A 318 -23.65 -8.59 17.98
CA ALA A 318 -23.62 -9.84 18.75
C ALA A 318 -22.39 -10.66 18.34
N VAL A 319 -21.91 -11.53 19.23
CA VAL A 319 -20.80 -12.46 18.95
C VAL A 319 -21.16 -13.84 19.44
N GLU A 320 -20.90 -14.86 18.62
CA GLU A 320 -20.93 -16.27 18.98
C GLU A 320 -19.50 -16.82 19.00
N LEU A 321 -19.13 -17.56 20.05
CA LEU A 321 -17.82 -18.22 20.23
C LEU A 321 -17.92 -19.70 19.86
N TYR A 322 -16.90 -20.22 19.18
CA TYR A 322 -16.80 -21.64 18.83
C TYR A 322 -15.38 -22.17 19.05
N ASP A 323 -15.26 -23.43 19.46
CA ASP A 323 -14.00 -24.18 19.46
C ASP A 323 -13.76 -24.92 18.13
N GLN A 324 -14.81 -25.15 17.33
CA GLN A 324 -14.73 -25.82 16.03
C GLN A 324 -15.78 -25.26 15.05
N CYS A 325 -15.45 -25.14 13.76
CA CYS A 325 -16.34 -24.57 12.73
C CYS A 325 -17.68 -25.29 12.47
N ALA A 326 -17.96 -26.40 13.15
CA ALA A 326 -19.17 -27.21 12.98
C ALA A 326 -19.76 -27.69 14.31
N SER A 327 -19.40 -27.06 15.43
CA SER A 327 -20.06 -27.24 16.73
C SER A 327 -21.23 -26.26 16.92
N ASP A 328 -22.04 -26.49 17.95
CA ASP A 328 -22.84 -25.43 18.56
C ASP A 328 -21.91 -24.39 19.23
N PRO A 329 -22.31 -23.12 19.37
CA PRO A 329 -21.47 -22.11 20.02
C PRO A 329 -21.22 -22.46 21.49
N THR A 330 -19.97 -22.31 21.94
CA THR A 330 -19.52 -22.58 23.31
C THR A 330 -19.77 -21.41 24.26
N GLY A 331 -20.03 -20.22 23.72
CA GLY A 331 -20.36 -18.99 24.44
C GLY A 331 -20.74 -17.87 23.48
N GLY A 332 -20.96 -16.66 23.99
CA GLY A 332 -21.31 -15.50 23.18
C GLY A 332 -22.03 -14.40 23.96
N GLN A 333 -22.38 -13.31 23.27
CA GLN A 333 -23.08 -12.16 23.83
C GLN A 333 -24.04 -11.55 22.80
N ASN A 334 -25.25 -11.15 23.22
CA ASN A 334 -26.30 -10.58 22.37
C ASN A 334 -27.18 -9.59 23.17
N ASN A 335 -26.55 -8.53 23.70
CA ASN A 335 -27.14 -7.68 24.74
C ASN A 335 -27.90 -6.49 24.14
N THR A 336 -29.23 -6.42 24.33
CA THR A 336 -30.08 -5.35 23.75
C THR A 336 -29.89 -3.96 24.37
N PHE A 337 -29.10 -3.86 25.45
CA PHE A 337 -28.75 -2.62 26.13
C PHE A 337 -27.44 -1.98 25.65
N SER A 338 -26.56 -2.71 24.96
CA SER A 338 -25.31 -2.21 24.39
C SER A 338 -25.26 -2.44 22.88
N ASN A 339 -24.64 -1.54 22.10
CA ASN A 339 -24.34 -1.79 20.68
C ASN A 339 -22.99 -2.48 20.47
N GLY A 340 -22.13 -2.53 21.50
CA GLY A 340 -20.88 -3.28 21.52
C GLY A 340 -20.94 -4.56 22.37
N VAL A 341 -19.91 -5.37 22.24
CA VAL A 341 -19.69 -6.65 22.91
C VAL A 341 -18.37 -6.59 23.69
N SER A 342 -18.35 -7.15 24.89
CA SER A 342 -17.17 -7.30 25.74
C SER A 342 -17.29 -8.63 26.48
N ILE A 343 -16.43 -9.60 26.14
CA ILE A 343 -16.49 -10.97 26.69
C ILE A 343 -15.12 -11.33 27.23
N SER A 344 -15.05 -11.70 28.51
CA SER A 344 -13.88 -12.39 29.06
C SER A 344 -14.16 -13.88 29.28
N PHE A 345 -13.20 -14.75 28.97
CA PHE A 345 -13.34 -16.19 29.16
C PHE A 345 -11.98 -16.89 29.30
N ASP A 346 -11.95 -18.02 30.01
CA ASP A 346 -10.79 -18.91 30.06
C ASP A 346 -10.84 -19.95 28.94
N ALA A 347 -9.78 -20.06 28.15
CA ALA A 347 -9.73 -21.01 27.03
C ALA A 347 -9.69 -22.47 27.54
N PRO A 348 -10.67 -23.32 27.19
CA PRO A 348 -10.81 -24.66 27.78
C PRO A 348 -9.75 -25.67 27.29
N ALA A 349 -9.13 -25.41 26.14
CA ALA A 349 -8.08 -26.22 25.53
C ALA A 349 -7.16 -25.36 24.66
N THR A 350 -5.96 -25.87 24.36
CA THR A 350 -5.05 -25.24 23.39
C THR A 350 -5.52 -25.57 21.97
N GLY A 351 -5.79 -24.57 21.15
CA GLY A 351 -6.36 -24.74 19.81
C GLY A 351 -6.76 -23.41 19.18
N THR A 352 -7.51 -23.47 18.08
CA THR A 352 -8.11 -22.27 17.47
C THR A 352 -9.45 -21.97 18.13
N ILE A 353 -9.65 -20.74 18.60
CA ILE A 353 -10.99 -20.22 18.90
C ILE A 353 -11.47 -19.45 17.67
N TYR A 354 -12.73 -19.66 17.32
CA TYR A 354 -13.43 -18.94 16.28
C TYR A 354 -14.49 -18.02 16.90
N LEU A 355 -14.59 -16.84 16.31
CA LEU A 355 -15.52 -15.77 16.61
C LEU A 355 -16.41 -15.63 15.38
N LYS A 356 -17.70 -15.44 15.59
CA LYS A 356 -18.65 -15.04 14.55
C LYS A 356 -19.32 -13.76 15.00
N VAL A 357 -18.96 -12.63 14.38
CA VAL A 357 -19.55 -11.33 14.67
C VAL A 357 -20.77 -11.12 13.78
N ILE A 358 -21.85 -10.60 14.35
CA ILE A 358 -23.17 -10.52 13.72
C ILE A 358 -23.73 -9.12 13.94
N ASN A 359 -24.19 -8.45 12.89
CA ASN A 359 -25.07 -7.29 13.06
C ASN A 359 -26.49 -7.78 13.37
N ARG A 360 -27.00 -7.45 14.56
CA ARG A 360 -28.30 -7.89 15.08
C ARG A 360 -29.49 -7.36 14.27
N ASP A 361 -29.30 -6.27 13.53
CA ASP A 361 -30.22 -5.80 12.50
C ASP A 361 -29.58 -5.99 11.10
N PRO A 362 -29.81 -7.13 10.43
CA PRO A 362 -29.22 -7.40 9.11
C PRO A 362 -29.83 -6.53 7.98
N SER A 363 -30.80 -5.66 8.28
CA SER A 363 -31.28 -4.64 7.33
C SER A 363 -30.42 -3.37 7.33
N ILE A 364 -29.56 -3.20 8.34
CA ILE A 364 -28.57 -2.13 8.44
C ILE A 364 -27.23 -2.66 7.92
N PHE A 365 -26.78 -2.16 6.76
CA PHE A 365 -25.52 -2.55 6.14
C PHE A 365 -24.95 -1.44 5.24
N GLY A 366 -23.67 -1.53 4.91
CA GLY A 366 -22.95 -0.61 4.02
C GLY A 366 -21.55 -0.26 4.53
N PRO A 367 -20.75 0.50 3.78
CA PRO A 367 -19.37 0.89 4.16
C PRO A 367 -19.28 1.69 5.46
N GLU A 368 -20.37 2.34 5.89
CA GLU A 368 -20.45 3.12 7.14
C GLU A 368 -20.94 2.26 8.34
N VAL A 369 -21.30 1.00 8.13
CA VAL A 369 -21.77 0.07 9.17
C VAL A 369 -20.58 -0.72 9.69
N THR A 370 -19.70 0.01 10.37
CA THR A 370 -18.37 -0.46 10.78
C THR A 370 -18.32 -0.87 12.24
N TYR A 371 -17.31 -1.64 12.61
CA TYR A 371 -16.94 -1.90 14.00
C TYR A 371 -15.46 -2.25 14.14
N ASP A 372 -14.91 -2.00 15.32
CA ASP A 372 -13.54 -2.33 15.70
C ASP A 372 -13.56 -3.57 16.60
N LEU A 373 -12.81 -4.62 16.24
CA LEU A 373 -12.70 -5.87 16.99
C LEU A 373 -11.28 -6.08 17.50
N SER A 374 -11.10 -6.29 18.80
CA SER A 374 -9.82 -6.67 19.40
C SER A 374 -9.95 -7.95 20.25
N VAL A 375 -8.85 -8.70 20.35
CA VAL A 375 -8.68 -9.81 21.29
C VAL A 375 -7.37 -9.61 22.07
N ARG A 376 -7.38 -9.86 23.38
CA ARG A 376 -6.22 -9.74 24.26
C ARG A 376 -6.05 -10.95 25.16
N ASP A 377 -4.82 -11.45 25.29
CA ASP A 377 -4.42 -12.39 26.33
C ASP A 377 -4.19 -11.66 27.66
N LEU A 378 -5.08 -11.85 28.64
CA LEU A 378 -5.00 -11.20 29.94
C LEU A 378 -3.93 -11.80 30.87
N THR A 379 -3.48 -13.03 30.64
CA THR A 379 -2.53 -13.70 31.55
C THR A 379 -1.20 -12.96 31.63
N THR A 380 -0.81 -12.30 30.53
CA THR A 380 0.38 -11.46 30.41
C THR A 380 0.42 -10.26 31.37
N VAL A 381 -0.72 -9.90 31.98
CA VAL A 381 -0.91 -8.70 32.82
C VAL A 381 -0.91 -9.03 34.32
N THR A 382 -0.83 -10.32 34.71
CA THR A 382 -1.22 -10.76 36.07
C THR A 382 -0.09 -10.79 37.13
N THR A 383 1.18 -10.64 36.76
CA THR A 383 2.29 -10.60 37.74
C THR A 383 2.49 -9.20 38.32
N ALA A 384 2.80 -9.09 39.61
CA ALA A 384 3.15 -7.81 40.24
C ALA A 384 4.37 -7.16 39.57
N GLU A 385 5.29 -7.95 39.01
CA GLU A 385 6.46 -7.49 38.25
C GLU A 385 6.12 -6.80 36.91
N ALA A 386 4.88 -6.92 36.42
CA ALA A 386 4.37 -6.16 35.28
C ALA A 386 3.79 -4.79 35.68
N ARG A 387 3.46 -4.57 36.96
CA ARG A 387 3.00 -3.27 37.46
C ARG A 387 4.18 -2.31 37.53
N GLY A 388 4.15 -1.32 36.65
CA GLY A 388 5.16 -0.26 36.60
C GLY A 388 4.91 0.82 37.66
N ALA A 389 5.26 2.06 37.34
CA ALA A 389 5.10 3.19 38.24
C ALA A 389 4.02 4.16 37.73
N VAL A 390 3.26 4.75 38.65
CA VAL A 390 2.29 5.80 38.35
C VAL A 390 2.69 7.09 39.06
N ILE A 391 2.74 8.22 38.35
CA ILE A 391 2.89 9.56 38.94
C ILE A 391 1.60 10.34 38.65
N ILE A 392 0.92 10.82 39.69
CA ILE A 392 -0.28 11.65 39.57
C ILE A 392 0.08 13.06 40.00
N VAL A 393 -0.30 14.07 39.22
CA VAL A 393 0.02 15.48 39.47
C VAL A 393 -1.26 16.31 39.47
N ALA A 394 -1.58 16.92 40.62
CA ALA A 394 -2.68 17.88 40.77
C ALA A 394 -2.11 19.31 40.88
N GLY A 395 -2.31 20.10 39.82
CA GLY A 395 -1.77 21.46 39.68
C GLY A 395 -2.59 22.55 40.37
N LYS A 396 -2.08 23.80 40.36
CA LYS A 396 -2.75 25.00 40.89
C LYS A 396 -2.26 26.28 40.22
N LEU A 397 -3.18 27.17 39.82
CA LEU A 397 -2.86 28.45 39.17
C LEU A 397 -2.95 29.66 40.13
N ARG A 398 -3.85 29.64 41.13
CA ARG A 398 -4.12 30.80 42.00
C ARG A 398 -4.77 30.39 43.31
N ASP A 399 -4.70 31.28 44.31
CA ASP A 399 -5.41 31.08 45.56
C ASP A 399 -6.91 31.31 45.37
N ASN A 400 -7.73 30.38 45.86
CA ASN A 400 -9.18 30.32 45.63
C ASN A 400 -9.55 30.10 44.14
N ASP A 401 -8.81 29.23 43.44
CA ASP A 401 -9.19 28.74 42.11
C ASP A 401 -10.61 28.14 42.14
N ASP A 402 -11.48 28.57 41.21
CA ASP A 402 -12.87 28.13 41.12
C ASP A 402 -13.04 26.68 40.63
N VAL A 403 -11.97 26.09 40.10
CA VAL A 403 -11.90 24.70 39.60
C VAL A 403 -10.98 23.78 40.42
N GLN A 404 -10.42 24.25 41.55
CA GLN A 404 -9.45 23.45 42.31
C GLN A 404 -10.05 22.14 42.85
N GLN A 405 -11.35 22.14 43.17
CA GLN A 405 -12.04 20.94 43.66
C GLN A 405 -12.14 19.86 42.58
N GLN A 406 -12.40 20.27 41.33
CA GLN A 406 -12.46 19.42 40.15
C GLN A 406 -11.08 18.83 39.80
N ILE A 407 -10.02 19.64 39.89
CA ILE A 407 -8.63 19.18 39.70
C ILE A 407 -8.28 18.10 40.74
N HIS A 408 -8.66 18.29 42.00
CA HIS A 408 -8.50 17.27 43.04
C HIS A 408 -9.42 16.05 42.84
N GLY A 409 -10.61 16.25 42.25
CA GLY A 409 -11.54 15.18 41.86
C GLY A 409 -10.93 14.22 40.84
N VAL A 410 -10.44 14.74 39.71
CA VAL A 410 -9.75 13.95 38.69
C VAL A 410 -8.53 13.24 39.26
N ALA A 411 -7.69 13.93 40.05
CA ALA A 411 -6.52 13.31 40.66
C ALA A 411 -6.87 12.17 41.62
N ARG A 412 -7.94 12.32 42.43
CA ARG A 412 -8.48 11.25 43.27
C ARG A 412 -9.00 10.08 42.43
N ASN A 413 -9.76 10.35 41.38
CA ASN A 413 -10.34 9.32 40.52
C ASN A 413 -9.25 8.50 39.81
N ALA A 414 -8.19 9.16 39.33
CA ALA A 414 -7.00 8.49 38.79
C ALA A 414 -6.31 7.62 39.85
N TYR A 415 -6.12 8.11 41.07
CA TYR A 415 -5.53 7.34 42.18
C TYR A 415 -6.37 6.09 42.49
N GLN A 416 -7.69 6.23 42.63
CA GLN A 416 -8.59 5.11 42.92
C GLN A 416 -8.62 4.07 41.78
N LEU A 417 -8.54 4.48 40.51
CA LEU A 417 -8.43 3.58 39.36
C LEU A 417 -7.16 2.71 39.43
N PHE A 418 -5.99 3.29 39.70
CA PHE A 418 -4.77 2.49 39.81
C PHE A 418 -4.77 1.62 41.08
N ARG A 419 -5.32 2.11 42.19
CA ARG A 419 -5.52 1.31 43.41
C ARG A 419 -6.45 0.11 43.21
N SER A 420 -7.55 0.25 42.46
CA SER A 420 -8.47 -0.86 42.15
C SER A 420 -7.86 -1.84 41.13
N SER A 421 -7.03 -1.34 40.19
CA SER A 421 -6.18 -2.14 39.30
C SER A 421 -5.06 -2.92 40.03
N GLY A 422 -4.97 -2.79 41.35
CA GLY A 422 -4.03 -3.51 42.22
C GLY A 422 -2.63 -2.91 42.29
N TYR A 423 -2.44 -1.66 41.87
CA TYR A 423 -1.25 -0.90 42.27
C TYR A 423 -1.35 -0.58 43.77
N ASP A 424 -0.22 -0.61 44.48
CA ASP A 424 -0.10 -0.21 45.87
C ASP A 424 0.58 1.17 46.00
N ASP A 425 0.69 1.67 47.22
CA ASP A 425 1.27 2.99 47.52
C ASP A 425 2.79 3.04 47.30
N ASP A 426 3.46 1.88 47.21
CA ASP A 426 4.86 1.85 46.80
C ASP A 426 5.00 2.05 45.28
N HIS A 427 3.94 1.81 44.50
CA HIS A 427 3.92 1.91 43.02
C HIS A 427 3.17 3.15 42.46
N ILE A 428 2.50 3.94 43.30
CA ILE A 428 1.88 5.23 42.92
C ILE A 428 2.58 6.37 43.67
N GLN A 429 2.77 7.52 43.02
CA GLN A 429 3.25 8.75 43.66
C GLN A 429 2.34 9.94 43.34
N VAL A 430 1.72 10.54 44.36
CA VAL A 430 0.78 11.67 44.20
C VAL A 430 1.44 12.99 44.60
N LEU A 431 1.60 13.87 43.61
CA LEU A 431 2.15 15.22 43.75
C LEU A 431 1.03 16.25 43.63
N ALA A 432 0.63 16.88 44.74
CA ALA A 432 -0.49 17.82 44.76
C ALA A 432 -0.15 19.10 45.55
N THR A 433 -0.98 20.14 45.43
CA THR A 433 -0.88 21.33 46.30
C THR A 433 -1.64 21.19 47.62
N ASP A 434 -2.46 20.14 47.76
CA ASP A 434 -3.28 19.86 48.94
C ASP A 434 -2.79 18.59 49.65
N PRO A 435 -2.24 18.68 50.87
CA PRO A 435 -1.75 17.55 51.65
C PRO A 435 -2.87 16.69 52.28
N THR A 436 -4.14 16.99 51.98
CA THR A 436 -5.31 16.19 52.41
C THR A 436 -5.89 15.33 51.30
N LEU A 437 -5.31 15.36 50.09
CA LEU A 437 -5.70 14.49 48.98
C LEU A 437 -5.33 13.01 49.27
N ASP A 438 -6.19 12.08 48.86
CA ASP A 438 -5.93 10.65 48.98
C ASP A 438 -4.62 10.26 48.26
N GLY A 439 -3.76 9.51 48.93
CA GLY A 439 -2.47 9.07 48.38
C GLY A 439 -1.35 10.13 48.37
N TYR A 440 -1.55 11.33 48.91
CA TYR A 440 -0.57 12.42 48.88
C TYR A 440 0.83 12.04 49.42
N ASP A 441 1.86 12.24 48.60
CA ASP A 441 3.27 12.11 48.98
C ASP A 441 3.96 13.45 49.24
N ALA A 442 3.82 14.40 48.30
CA ALA A 442 4.67 15.59 48.25
C ALA A 442 4.04 16.77 47.47
N PRO A 443 4.53 18.01 47.70
CA PRO A 443 4.05 19.18 46.97
C PRO A 443 4.31 19.09 45.45
N ALA A 444 3.35 19.55 44.64
CA ALA A 444 3.48 19.68 43.19
C ALA A 444 4.54 20.76 42.82
N THR A 445 5.80 20.34 42.63
CA THR A 445 6.93 21.24 42.31
C THR A 445 7.84 20.62 41.26
N LEU A 446 8.58 21.46 40.54
CA LEU A 446 9.54 21.01 39.51
C LEU A 446 10.60 20.07 40.07
N THR A 447 11.05 20.30 41.31
CA THR A 447 12.02 19.43 41.98
C THR A 447 11.41 18.08 42.33
N ASN A 448 10.18 18.03 42.83
CA ASN A 448 9.54 16.77 43.20
C ASN A 448 9.17 15.95 41.97
N LEU A 449 8.61 16.57 40.92
CA LEU A 449 8.27 15.87 39.67
C LEU A 449 9.51 15.32 38.94
N ARG A 450 10.60 16.10 38.86
CA ARG A 450 11.87 15.58 38.33
C ARG A 450 12.38 14.40 39.15
N ASN A 451 12.37 14.49 40.48
CA ASN A 451 12.84 13.42 41.35
C ASN A 451 11.95 12.16 41.25
N ALA A 452 10.62 12.33 41.10
CA ALA A 452 9.67 11.25 40.87
C ALA A 452 10.03 10.45 39.60
N ILE A 453 10.25 11.14 38.47
CA ILE A 453 10.60 10.52 37.19
C ILE A 453 12.02 9.93 37.22
N THR A 454 13.02 10.72 37.59
CA THR A 454 14.45 10.37 37.41
C THR A 454 15.05 9.49 38.51
N ILE A 455 14.42 9.42 39.68
CA ILE A 455 14.90 8.68 40.85
C ILE A 455 13.90 7.59 41.26
N TRP A 456 12.69 7.97 41.68
CA TRP A 456 11.71 7.04 42.28
C TRP A 456 11.17 6.01 41.28
N ALA A 457 10.66 6.47 40.12
CA ALA A 457 10.11 5.61 39.07
C ALA A 457 11.19 4.68 38.47
N ARG A 458 12.42 5.16 38.34
CA ARG A 458 13.58 4.38 37.84
C ARG A 458 13.79 3.06 38.59
N GLU A 459 13.42 3.00 39.87
CA GLU A 459 13.56 1.80 40.70
C GLU A 459 12.40 0.80 40.52
N ARG A 460 11.31 1.22 39.85
CA ARG A 460 10.04 0.48 39.68
C ARG A 460 9.73 0.10 38.23
N VAL A 461 10.32 0.79 37.25
CA VAL A 461 10.03 0.58 35.82
C VAL A 461 11.14 -0.15 35.05
N VAL A 462 10.71 -1.03 34.14
CA VAL A 462 11.54 -1.75 33.16
C VAL A 462 10.80 -1.84 31.80
N SER A 463 11.35 -2.50 30.78
CA SER A 463 10.68 -2.62 29.48
C SER A 463 9.33 -3.37 29.51
N SER A 464 9.09 -4.19 30.55
CA SER A 464 7.82 -4.89 30.80
C SER A 464 6.90 -4.20 31.81
N SER A 465 7.32 -3.09 32.43
CA SER A 465 6.52 -2.39 33.45
C SER A 465 6.60 -0.86 33.23
N PRO A 466 5.55 -0.22 32.68
CA PRO A 466 5.64 1.13 32.13
C PRO A 466 5.68 2.23 33.20
N LEU A 467 6.12 3.42 32.81
CA LEU A 467 5.82 4.64 33.58
C LEU A 467 4.51 5.23 33.05
N THR A 468 3.51 5.42 33.91
CA THR A 468 2.33 6.26 33.62
C THR A 468 2.44 7.57 34.39
N ILE A 469 2.22 8.69 33.71
CA ILE A 469 2.11 10.02 34.32
C ILE A 469 0.72 10.58 33.99
N TYR A 470 -0.03 10.97 35.01
CA TYR A 470 -1.34 11.63 34.87
C TYR A 470 -1.24 13.03 35.47
N MET A 471 -1.36 14.06 34.64
CA MET A 471 -1.31 15.47 35.05
C MET A 471 -2.69 16.10 34.86
N VAL A 472 -3.23 16.72 35.91
CA VAL A 472 -4.47 17.51 35.84
C VAL A 472 -4.28 18.88 36.48
N GLY A 473 -4.69 19.94 35.78
CA GLY A 473 -4.54 21.30 36.27
C GLY A 473 -4.78 22.37 35.20
N HIS A 474 -4.17 23.53 35.41
CA HIS A 474 -4.21 24.64 34.46
C HIS A 474 -3.03 24.57 33.49
N GLY A 475 -3.23 25.04 32.27
CA GLY A 475 -2.19 25.14 31.25
C GLY A 475 -2.31 26.38 30.37
N ASP A 476 -1.23 26.67 29.66
CA ASP A 476 -1.06 27.63 28.57
C ASP A 476 -0.23 26.94 27.47
N GLU A 477 -0.08 27.58 26.31
CA GLU A 477 0.85 27.14 25.27
C GLU A 477 2.25 26.85 25.85
N ASN A 478 2.71 25.60 25.69
CA ASN A 478 3.97 25.07 26.20
C ASN A 478 4.16 25.19 27.73
N ARG A 479 3.08 25.19 28.53
CA ARG A 479 3.15 25.32 29.99
C ARG A 479 2.05 24.61 30.76
N PHE A 480 2.43 23.94 31.84
CA PHE A 480 1.53 23.39 32.86
C PHE A 480 1.84 23.99 34.24
N TYR A 481 0.81 24.36 35.01
CA TYR A 481 0.96 25.00 36.32
C TYR A 481 0.93 23.98 37.45
N LEU A 482 2.11 23.60 37.97
CA LEU A 482 2.25 22.68 39.11
C LEU A 482 1.81 23.35 40.41
N ASP A 483 2.40 24.51 40.72
CA ASP A 483 1.95 25.41 41.77
C ASP A 483 2.48 26.82 41.49
N GLU A 484 1.64 27.65 40.86
CA GLU A 484 2.00 29.05 40.61
C GLU A 484 2.11 29.85 41.93
N THR A 485 1.35 29.46 42.96
CA THR A 485 1.29 30.16 44.25
C THR A 485 2.51 29.90 45.12
N ALA A 486 3.07 28.69 45.11
CA ALA A 486 4.30 28.32 45.80
C ALA A 486 5.58 28.68 45.02
N GLY A 487 5.62 29.89 44.45
CA GLY A 487 6.78 30.40 43.74
C GLY A 487 6.89 29.89 42.29
N GLN A 488 5.81 30.06 41.52
CA GLN A 488 5.79 29.97 40.06
C GLN A 488 6.33 28.64 39.50
N GLN A 489 5.91 27.51 40.09
CA GLN A 489 6.28 26.17 39.64
C GLN A 489 5.54 25.84 38.33
N ARG A 490 6.19 26.17 37.21
CA ARG A 490 5.69 26.02 35.84
C ARG A 490 6.51 24.98 35.10
N LEU A 491 5.86 23.92 34.61
CA LEU A 491 6.50 22.88 33.81
C LEU A 491 6.40 23.22 32.33
N GLU A 492 7.51 23.10 31.61
CA GLU A 492 7.61 23.30 30.16
C GLU A 492 7.93 21.95 29.48
N PRO A 493 7.48 21.69 28.24
CA PRO A 493 7.62 20.39 27.59
C PRO A 493 9.08 19.93 27.49
N GLU A 494 10.02 20.83 27.15
CA GLU A 494 11.45 20.52 27.09
C GLU A 494 11.99 19.94 28.40
N GLN A 495 11.54 20.44 29.56
CA GLN A 495 11.97 19.97 30.87
C GLN A 495 11.48 18.54 31.14
N LEU A 496 10.18 18.29 30.89
CA LEU A 496 9.61 16.95 31.03
C LEU A 496 10.23 15.95 30.04
N ASN A 497 10.52 16.40 28.82
CA ASN A 497 11.22 15.63 27.80
C ASN A 497 12.61 15.22 28.29
N GLU A 498 13.38 16.16 28.84
CA GLU A 498 14.72 15.88 29.37
C GLU A 498 14.68 14.79 30.45
N TRP A 499 13.74 14.89 31.40
CA TRP A 499 13.63 13.96 32.53
C TRP A 499 13.17 12.56 32.08
N LEU A 500 12.24 12.49 31.12
CA LEU A 500 11.85 11.23 30.48
C LEU A 500 13.02 10.64 29.67
N ASN A 501 13.75 11.44 28.89
CA ASN A 501 14.93 10.98 28.14
C ASN A 501 16.03 10.43 29.07
N GLN A 502 16.26 11.05 30.23
CA GLN A 502 17.19 10.54 31.25
C GLN A 502 16.74 9.17 31.79
N LEU A 503 15.44 8.99 32.08
CA LEU A 503 14.88 7.74 32.55
C LEU A 503 14.94 6.63 31.48
N GLU A 504 14.53 6.92 30.25
CA GLU A 504 14.57 6.01 29.10
C GLU A 504 16.01 5.59 28.75
N THR A 505 16.99 6.47 28.93
CA THR A 505 18.42 6.14 28.80
C THR A 505 18.88 5.18 29.89
N ALA A 506 18.35 5.30 31.11
CA ALA A 506 18.62 4.38 32.22
C ALA A 506 17.79 3.07 32.14
N ARG A 507 16.72 3.04 31.34
CA ARG A 507 15.80 1.93 31.12
C ARG A 507 15.49 1.75 29.62
N PRO A 508 16.44 1.24 28.81
CA PRO A 508 16.21 1.04 27.38
C PRO A 508 15.00 0.13 27.11
N GLY A 509 14.13 0.57 26.20
CA GLY A 509 12.88 -0.14 25.88
C GLY A 509 11.74 0.06 26.88
N LEU A 510 11.89 0.95 27.88
CA LEU A 510 10.78 1.44 28.69
C LEU A 510 9.65 1.99 27.80
N LYS A 511 8.41 1.70 28.17
CA LYS A 511 7.21 2.36 27.64
C LYS A 511 6.71 3.42 28.63
N VAL A 512 6.28 4.55 28.10
CA VAL A 512 5.72 5.66 28.88
C VAL A 512 4.30 5.95 28.40
N ASN A 513 3.39 6.23 29.33
CA ASN A 513 2.06 6.76 29.05
C ASN A 513 1.95 8.11 29.75
N LEU A 514 1.59 9.17 29.03
CA LEU A 514 1.44 10.51 29.59
C LEU A 514 0.05 11.03 29.23
N ILE A 515 -0.72 11.42 30.24
CA ILE A 515 -2.06 11.98 30.10
C ILE A 515 -2.04 13.38 30.72
N ILE A 516 -2.43 14.39 29.95
CA ILE A 516 -2.44 15.80 30.36
C ILE A 516 -3.86 16.36 30.22
N GLU A 517 -4.56 16.52 31.35
CA GLU A 517 -5.80 17.27 31.48
C GLU A 517 -5.49 18.74 31.82
N ALA A 518 -5.39 19.58 30.78
CA ALA A 518 -5.15 21.01 30.90
C ALA A 518 -5.53 21.74 29.61
N CYS A 519 -5.71 23.06 29.70
CA CYS A 519 -5.83 23.92 28.52
C CYS A 519 -4.52 23.97 27.74
N PHE A 520 -4.62 24.10 26.42
CA PHE A 520 -3.49 24.10 25.48
C PHE A 520 -2.58 22.85 25.58
N ALA A 521 -3.03 21.76 26.20
CA ALA A 521 -2.23 20.58 26.50
C ALA A 521 -1.61 19.94 25.25
N GLY A 522 -2.28 20.03 24.09
CA GLY A 522 -1.76 19.54 22.82
C GLY A 522 -0.45 20.21 22.38
N SER A 523 -0.09 21.38 22.94
CA SER A 523 1.20 22.02 22.67
C SER A 523 2.39 21.18 23.12
N PHE A 524 2.24 20.32 24.13
CA PHE A 524 3.27 19.40 24.60
C PHE A 524 3.60 18.28 23.58
N ILE A 525 2.79 18.09 22.53
CA ILE A 525 3.06 17.20 21.40
C ILE A 525 3.86 17.92 20.30
N LEU A 526 3.84 19.25 20.26
CA LEU A 526 4.46 20.06 19.22
C LEU A 526 5.88 20.53 19.59
N ASP A 527 6.61 21.05 18.62
CA ASP A 527 7.88 21.74 18.86
C ASP A 527 7.66 23.20 19.31
N PRO A 528 8.55 23.77 20.15
CA PRO A 528 9.83 23.21 20.59
C PRO A 528 9.73 22.32 21.84
N GLY A 529 10.51 21.24 21.85
CA GLY A 529 10.70 20.39 23.05
C GLY A 529 9.71 19.24 23.15
N SER A 530 8.97 18.95 22.08
CA SER A 530 7.93 17.92 21.92
C SER A 530 8.16 16.65 22.74
N LEU A 531 7.11 16.22 23.43
CA LEU A 531 7.10 14.94 24.14
C LEU A 531 6.86 13.74 23.21
N SER A 532 6.47 13.97 21.95
CA SER A 532 6.30 12.92 20.94
C SER A 532 7.60 12.13 20.77
N LYS A 533 7.51 10.80 20.92
CA LYS A 533 8.65 9.88 20.78
C LYS A 533 8.17 8.44 20.71
N VAL A 534 8.76 7.64 19.81
CA VAL A 534 8.54 6.19 19.73
C VAL A 534 8.65 5.53 21.12
N GLY A 535 7.59 4.86 21.56
CA GLY A 535 7.49 4.22 22.87
C GLY A 535 6.87 5.07 23.99
N ARG A 536 6.50 6.31 23.70
CA ARG A 536 5.60 7.12 24.53
C ARG A 536 4.22 7.18 23.89
N VAL A 537 3.16 6.98 24.67
CA VAL A 537 1.81 7.43 24.32
C VAL A 537 1.60 8.77 25.01
N VAL A 538 1.38 9.85 24.24
CA VAL A 538 1.12 11.19 24.76
C VAL A 538 -0.32 11.58 24.43
N ILE A 539 -1.12 11.80 25.47
CA ILE A 539 -2.54 12.19 25.39
C ILE A 539 -2.72 13.56 26.03
N ALA A 540 -3.39 14.45 25.32
CA ALA A 540 -3.77 15.78 25.76
C ALA A 540 -5.29 15.96 25.65
N SER A 541 -5.94 16.47 26.70
CA SER A 541 -7.40 16.64 26.71
C SER A 541 -7.91 17.79 25.84
N SER A 542 -7.02 18.69 25.40
CA SER A 542 -7.30 19.82 24.52
C SER A 542 -6.29 19.86 23.35
N PRO A 543 -6.61 20.57 22.25
CA PRO A 543 -5.63 20.87 21.21
C PRO A 543 -4.60 21.90 21.71
N ALA A 544 -3.57 22.18 20.91
CA ALA A 544 -2.52 23.16 21.25
C ALA A 544 -2.99 24.62 21.28
N ASP A 545 -4.18 24.93 20.76
CA ASP A 545 -4.70 26.28 20.53
C ASP A 545 -6.04 26.56 21.26
N ASN A 546 -6.53 25.63 22.08
CA ASN A 546 -7.83 25.75 22.76
C ASN A 546 -7.83 25.17 24.18
N VAL A 547 -8.90 25.44 24.93
CA VAL A 547 -9.05 25.12 26.35
C VAL A 547 -9.64 23.73 26.61
N ALA A 548 -9.42 23.23 27.83
CA ALA A 548 -10.14 22.13 28.43
C ALA A 548 -11.23 22.66 29.38
N TYR A 549 -12.29 21.88 29.58
CA TYR A 549 -13.46 22.29 30.37
C TYR A 549 -13.68 21.41 31.61
N ALA A 550 -13.92 22.07 32.75
CA ALA A 550 -14.29 21.43 34.01
C ALA A 550 -15.74 20.90 33.97
N SER A 551 -15.96 19.70 34.48
CA SER A 551 -17.28 19.14 34.77
C SER A 551 -17.73 19.55 36.20
N PRO A 552 -18.91 19.14 36.68
CA PRO A 552 -19.30 19.40 38.06
C PRO A 552 -18.34 18.79 39.10
N GLU A 553 -17.80 17.59 38.85
CA GLU A 553 -17.02 16.78 39.80
C GLU A 553 -15.53 16.66 39.40
N GLY A 554 -15.19 16.92 38.14
CA GLY A 554 -13.87 16.72 37.56
C GLY A 554 -13.69 17.46 36.23
N ALA A 555 -13.32 16.76 35.16
CA ALA A 555 -13.12 17.36 33.83
C ALA A 555 -13.67 16.45 32.73
N TYR A 556 -14.37 17.04 31.74
CA TYR A 556 -15.21 16.26 30.82
C TYR A 556 -14.46 15.14 30.08
N PHE A 557 -13.22 15.40 29.65
CA PHE A 557 -12.37 14.37 29.07
C PHE A 557 -11.99 13.31 30.11
N SER A 558 -11.34 13.74 31.21
CA SER A 558 -10.85 12.86 32.27
C SER A 558 -11.89 11.94 32.89
N ASP A 559 -13.11 12.42 33.15
CA ASP A 559 -14.12 11.67 33.90
C ASP A 559 -14.55 10.41 33.13
N THR A 560 -14.81 10.56 31.82
CA THR A 560 -15.17 9.42 30.95
C THR A 560 -13.95 8.61 30.53
N PHE A 561 -12.79 9.26 30.36
CA PHE A 561 -11.53 8.57 30.08
C PHE A 561 -11.15 7.61 31.22
N LEU A 562 -11.18 8.07 32.49
CA LEU A 562 -10.82 7.27 33.66
C LEU A 562 -11.83 6.13 33.90
N ALA A 563 -13.13 6.38 33.75
CA ALA A 563 -14.14 5.34 33.81
C ALA A 563 -13.90 4.27 32.73
N SER A 564 -13.67 4.68 31.48
CA SER A 564 -13.38 3.74 30.38
C SER A 564 -12.09 2.93 30.60
N LEU A 565 -11.06 3.55 31.19
CA LEU A 565 -9.77 2.92 31.42
C LEU A 565 -9.80 1.81 32.50
N ALA A 566 -10.91 1.67 33.23
CA ALA A 566 -11.18 0.53 34.10
C ALA A 566 -11.51 -0.77 33.32
N SER A 567 -11.97 -0.68 32.06
CA SER A 567 -12.43 -1.82 31.27
C SER A 567 -11.77 -1.96 29.88
N TYR A 568 -11.19 -0.87 29.33
CA TYR A 568 -10.73 -0.81 27.95
C TYR A 568 -9.24 -0.44 27.81
N SER A 569 -8.74 -0.37 26.58
CA SER A 569 -7.38 0.09 26.29
C SER A 569 -7.24 1.61 26.45
N LEU A 570 -5.99 2.09 26.47
CA LEU A 570 -5.67 3.52 26.52
C LEU A 570 -6.20 4.29 25.30
N TYR A 571 -6.24 3.66 24.12
CA TYR A 571 -6.82 4.25 22.90
C TYR A 571 -8.35 4.30 22.95
N GLU A 572 -9.00 3.21 23.32
CA GLU A 572 -10.47 3.15 23.48
C GLU A 572 -10.97 4.21 24.47
N SER A 573 -10.27 4.31 25.61
CA SER A 573 -10.56 5.31 26.65
C SER A 573 -10.34 6.74 26.16
N PHE A 574 -9.31 6.95 25.33
CA PHE A 574 -9.07 8.23 24.65
C PHE A 574 -10.20 8.59 23.67
N LEU A 575 -10.67 7.65 22.84
CA LEU A 575 -11.79 7.89 21.93
C LEU A 575 -13.07 8.28 22.69
N ASP A 576 -13.35 7.61 23.81
CA ASP A 576 -14.51 7.91 24.65
C ASP A 576 -14.40 9.27 25.35
N GLY A 577 -13.25 9.57 25.98
CA GLY A 577 -12.97 10.90 26.56
C GLY A 577 -13.03 12.03 25.53
N LYS A 578 -12.51 11.79 24.32
CA LYS A 578 -12.56 12.72 23.18
C LYS A 578 -14.00 12.92 22.67
N ALA A 579 -14.82 11.87 22.69
CA ALA A 579 -16.21 11.93 22.27
C ALA A 579 -17.04 12.81 23.23
N ILE A 580 -16.97 12.59 24.55
CA ILE A 580 -17.70 13.41 25.54
C ILE A 580 -17.24 14.87 25.54
N ALA A 581 -15.93 15.12 25.47
CA ALA A 581 -15.35 16.45 25.44
C ALA A 581 -15.87 17.23 24.23
N ARG A 582 -15.72 16.66 23.03
CA ARG A 582 -16.14 17.28 21.77
C ARG A 582 -17.66 17.42 21.63
N ALA A 583 -18.41 16.43 22.10
CA ALA A 583 -19.87 16.46 22.06
C ALA A 583 -20.48 17.46 23.06
N THR A 584 -19.70 17.91 24.04
CA THR A 584 -20.05 19.04 24.93
C THR A 584 -19.49 20.36 24.39
N TYR A 585 -18.20 20.43 24.05
CA TYR A 585 -17.50 21.60 23.49
C TYR A 585 -16.82 21.25 22.15
N PRO A 586 -17.39 21.67 20.99
CA PRO A 586 -16.95 21.18 19.67
C PRO A 586 -15.47 21.37 19.34
N ASP A 587 -14.85 22.37 19.94
CA ASP A 587 -13.45 22.76 19.72
C ASP A 587 -12.48 22.20 20.79
N GLN A 588 -12.98 21.59 21.87
CA GLN A 588 -12.15 20.74 22.75
C GLN A 588 -11.93 19.39 22.05
N ILE A 589 -11.02 19.38 21.10
CA ILE A 589 -10.57 18.18 20.40
C ILE A 589 -9.35 17.62 21.11
N ALA A 590 -9.55 16.61 21.96
CA ALA A 590 -8.44 15.89 22.58
C ALA A 590 -7.50 15.26 21.53
N TRP A 591 -6.20 15.25 21.83
CA TRP A 591 -5.12 14.81 20.95
C TRP A 591 -4.38 13.60 21.52
N LEU A 592 -3.94 12.70 20.65
CA LEU A 592 -3.08 11.56 20.96
C LEU A 592 -1.98 11.49 19.88
N ASP A 593 -0.74 11.33 20.33
CA ASP A 593 0.43 10.94 19.52
C ASP A 593 1.05 9.72 20.21
N ASP A 594 1.27 8.63 19.46
CA ASP A 594 2.01 7.47 19.98
C ASP A 594 3.02 6.85 19.00
N ASN A 595 3.02 7.34 17.75
CA ASN A 595 3.96 6.91 16.73
C ASN A 595 5.32 7.66 16.81
N GLY A 596 5.37 8.85 17.43
CA GLY A 596 6.59 9.61 17.63
C GLY A 596 6.97 10.60 16.53
N ASN A 597 6.01 11.12 15.76
CA ASN A 597 6.25 12.09 14.68
C ASN A 597 5.84 13.54 14.99
N GLY A 598 5.13 13.79 16.10
CA GLY A 598 4.67 15.12 16.50
C GLY A 598 3.40 15.59 15.79
N VAL A 599 2.69 14.68 15.10
CA VAL A 599 1.45 14.96 14.36
C VAL A 599 0.31 14.15 14.98
N PRO A 600 -0.56 14.76 15.80
CA PRO A 600 -1.52 14.01 16.59
C PRO A 600 -2.84 13.70 15.86
N ASN A 601 -3.40 12.53 16.17
CA ASN A 601 -4.62 11.96 15.60
C ASN A 601 -4.52 11.55 14.13
N GLU A 602 -3.33 11.13 13.68
CA GLU A 602 -3.18 10.46 12.39
C GLU A 602 -3.87 9.08 12.39
N ALA A 603 -4.07 8.50 11.21
CA ALA A 603 -4.46 7.09 11.08
C ALA A 603 -3.34 6.11 11.51
N ALA A 604 -2.12 6.62 11.74
CA ALA A 604 -1.00 5.89 12.33
C ALA A 604 -1.03 5.91 13.87
N ASP A 605 -1.73 6.86 14.48
CA ASP A 605 -1.81 6.98 15.94
C ASP A 605 -2.79 5.98 16.56
N GLY A 606 -2.52 5.63 17.81
CA GLY A 606 -3.29 4.70 18.60
C GLY A 606 -2.81 3.26 18.48
N GLN A 607 -1.83 2.96 17.64
CA GLN A 607 -1.32 1.60 17.43
C GLN A 607 -0.55 1.09 18.65
N GLU A 608 0.22 1.94 19.34
CA GLU A 608 0.82 1.57 20.63
C GLU A 608 -0.20 1.68 21.78
N ALA A 609 -1.08 2.68 21.76
CA ALA A 609 -2.06 2.96 22.82
C ALA A 609 -3.14 1.87 22.91
N GLN A 610 -3.56 1.26 21.79
CA GLN A 610 -4.42 0.08 21.82
C GLN A 610 -3.79 -1.07 22.62
N GLN A 611 -2.47 -1.22 22.58
CA GLN A 611 -1.78 -2.26 23.35
C GLN A 611 -1.63 -1.91 24.85
N ARG A 612 -1.84 -0.66 25.28
CA ARG A 612 -1.73 -0.24 26.69
C ARG A 612 -3.07 -0.40 27.43
N SER A 613 -3.02 -0.89 28.66
CA SER A 613 -4.19 -1.14 29.52
C SER A 613 -3.74 -1.40 30.97
N PHE A 614 -4.53 -1.03 31.97
CA PHE A 614 -4.08 -1.06 33.39
C PHE A 614 -4.92 -1.95 34.31
N ALA A 615 -6.24 -1.94 34.17
CA ALA A 615 -7.17 -2.63 35.08
C ALA A 615 -7.48 -4.10 34.73
N LEU A 616 -6.99 -4.61 33.59
CA LEU A 616 -7.51 -5.85 33.01
C LEU A 616 -7.21 -7.13 33.81
N ALA A 617 -6.20 -7.10 34.69
CA ALA A 617 -5.86 -8.23 35.56
C ALA A 617 -6.85 -8.46 36.72
N THR A 618 -7.77 -7.51 36.95
CA THR A 618 -8.77 -7.54 38.03
C THR A 618 -10.21 -7.58 37.52
N LEU A 619 -10.43 -7.73 36.20
CA LEU A 619 -11.76 -7.81 35.60
C LEU A 619 -12.53 -9.07 36.03
N SER A 620 -13.75 -8.84 36.48
CA SER A 620 -14.79 -9.85 36.69
C SER A 620 -15.23 -10.53 35.38
N ASP A 621 -15.95 -11.65 35.50
CA ASP A 621 -16.67 -12.26 34.38
C ASP A 621 -17.87 -11.39 33.97
N ASP A 622 -18.54 -10.76 34.93
CA ASP A 622 -19.45 -9.63 34.73
C ASP A 622 -18.64 -8.39 34.34
N LEU A 623 -18.79 -7.95 33.10
CA LEU A 623 -18.14 -6.75 32.56
C LEU A 623 -19.20 -5.67 32.36
N ASN A 624 -19.31 -4.74 33.31
CA ASN A 624 -20.30 -3.67 33.29
C ASN A 624 -20.25 -2.89 31.97
N PHE A 625 -21.40 -2.72 31.30
CA PHE A 625 -21.50 -1.89 30.11
C PHE A 625 -21.89 -0.46 30.46
N ARG A 626 -21.52 0.48 29.58
CA ARG A 626 -21.95 1.88 29.70
C ARG A 626 -23.43 2.03 29.28
N PRO A 627 -24.15 3.03 29.80
CA PRO A 627 -25.52 3.28 29.39
C PRO A 627 -25.57 3.72 27.92
N LEU A 628 -26.55 3.18 27.19
CA LEU A 628 -26.79 3.48 25.79
C LEU A 628 -27.98 4.42 25.65
N ILE A 629 -27.73 5.68 25.27
CA ILE A 629 -28.79 6.60 24.85
C ILE A 629 -29.24 6.22 23.44
N VAL A 630 -30.31 5.43 23.37
CA VAL A 630 -30.92 4.91 22.12
C VAL A 630 -31.71 6.00 21.39
N GLU A 631 -32.34 6.92 22.12
CA GLU A 631 -33.11 8.03 21.58
C GLU A 631 -32.82 9.31 22.38
N ALA A 632 -32.70 10.45 21.68
CA ALA A 632 -32.66 11.77 22.27
C ALA A 632 -33.50 12.73 21.42
N THR A 633 -34.59 13.25 22.00
CA THR A 633 -35.58 14.07 21.28
C THR A 633 -35.96 15.32 22.07
N PHE A 634 -36.27 16.38 21.33
CA PHE A 634 -36.75 17.65 21.86
C PHE A 634 -37.97 18.13 21.09
N VAL A 635 -38.99 18.60 21.83
CA VAL A 635 -40.20 19.20 21.28
C VAL A 635 -40.51 20.50 22.03
N ARG A 636 -40.35 21.66 21.38
CA ARG A 636 -40.81 22.95 21.92
C ARG A 636 -42.34 22.99 21.94
N THR A 637 -42.92 23.51 23.02
CA THR A 637 -44.36 23.79 23.14
C THR A 637 -44.61 25.29 22.94
N GLU A 638 -45.83 25.80 23.21
CA GLU A 638 -46.10 27.23 23.03
C GLU A 638 -45.32 28.09 24.04
N GLY A 639 -44.66 29.14 23.54
CA GLY A 639 -43.87 30.08 24.36
C GLY A 639 -42.44 29.59 24.60
N SER A 640 -41.95 29.75 25.85
CA SER A 640 -40.60 29.34 26.25
C SER A 640 -40.50 27.92 26.80
N SER A 641 -41.59 27.15 26.75
CA SER A 641 -41.64 25.80 27.27
C SER A 641 -41.33 24.75 26.20
N GLY A 642 -40.94 23.56 26.64
CA GLY A 642 -40.65 22.42 25.77
C GLY A 642 -40.27 21.18 26.56
N THR A 643 -40.41 20.02 25.94
CA THR A 643 -40.13 18.71 26.54
C THR A 643 -38.87 18.11 25.94
N ILE A 644 -37.93 17.75 26.80
CA ILE A 644 -36.72 16.98 26.46
C ILE A 644 -36.99 15.53 26.87
N SER A 645 -36.64 14.57 26.01
CA SER A 645 -36.89 13.15 26.23
C SER A 645 -35.70 12.30 25.80
N ALA A 646 -35.49 11.19 26.50
CA ALA A 646 -34.47 10.20 26.18
C ALA A 646 -34.98 8.78 26.37
N VAL A 647 -34.40 7.84 25.62
CA VAL A 647 -34.45 6.40 25.90
C VAL A 647 -33.03 5.95 26.22
N VAL A 648 -32.80 5.47 27.45
CA VAL A 648 -31.48 5.06 27.95
C VAL A 648 -31.57 3.64 28.49
N ARG A 649 -30.77 2.74 27.94
CA ARG A 649 -30.69 1.32 28.34
C ARG A 649 -29.39 1.02 29.05
N ASP A 650 -29.42 0.04 29.93
CA ASP A 650 -28.33 -0.32 30.82
C ASP A 650 -28.50 -1.75 31.38
N ASP A 651 -27.44 -2.36 31.90
CA ASP A 651 -27.43 -3.65 32.61
C ASP A 651 -27.70 -3.52 34.12
N HIS A 652 -27.11 -2.53 34.80
CA HIS A 652 -27.27 -2.33 36.24
C HIS A 652 -28.20 -1.16 36.61
N GLY A 653 -28.66 -0.42 35.60
CA GLY A 653 -29.64 0.64 35.70
C GLY A 653 -29.01 2.03 35.74
N VAL A 654 -29.71 3.00 35.16
CA VAL A 654 -29.24 4.39 35.06
C VAL A 654 -29.47 5.12 36.37
N GLU A 655 -28.40 5.66 36.97
CA GLU A 655 -28.43 6.49 38.18
C GLU A 655 -29.05 7.87 37.88
N GLU A 656 -28.51 8.56 36.87
CA GLU A 656 -28.99 9.88 36.43
C GLU A 656 -29.03 9.99 34.90
N VAL A 657 -30.04 10.68 34.37
CA VAL A 657 -30.07 11.21 33.01
C VAL A 657 -30.23 12.72 33.11
N PHE A 658 -29.40 13.50 32.42
CA PHE A 658 -29.47 14.96 32.46
C PHE A 658 -29.19 15.58 31.09
N ALA A 659 -29.62 16.83 30.90
CA ALA A 659 -29.42 17.59 29.67
C ALA A 659 -28.74 18.93 29.94
N GLN A 660 -27.71 19.23 29.15
CA GLN A 660 -27.09 20.55 29.05
C GLN A 660 -27.74 21.34 27.91
N ILE A 661 -28.19 22.56 28.18
CA ILE A 661 -29.00 23.35 27.23
C ILE A 661 -28.22 24.58 26.77
N PHE A 662 -27.69 24.54 25.55
CA PHE A 662 -26.98 25.66 24.94
C PHE A 662 -27.97 26.54 24.14
N PRO A 663 -28.23 27.79 24.56
CA PRO A 663 -29.10 28.70 23.82
C PRO A 663 -28.48 29.17 22.49
N PRO A 664 -29.29 29.61 21.51
CA PRO A 664 -28.82 30.21 20.25
C PRO A 664 -27.80 31.34 20.42
N SER A 665 -27.91 32.13 21.49
CA SER A 665 -26.97 33.20 21.83
C SER A 665 -25.63 32.74 22.42
N TYR A 666 -25.51 31.45 22.80
CA TYR A 666 -24.30 30.94 23.46
C TYR A 666 -23.07 31.10 22.57
N GLN A 667 -22.01 31.63 23.14
CA GLN A 667 -20.66 31.60 22.59
C GLN A 667 -19.77 30.93 23.65
N PRO A 668 -18.83 30.05 23.25
CA PRO A 668 -17.81 29.59 24.17
C PRO A 668 -16.98 30.80 24.65
N PRO A 669 -16.42 30.77 25.87
CA PRO A 669 -15.47 31.79 26.32
C PRO A 669 -14.28 31.90 25.36
N ASP A 670 -13.77 33.12 25.13
CA ASP A 670 -12.48 33.30 24.46
C ASP A 670 -11.40 32.48 25.19
N PRO A 671 -10.53 31.72 24.49
CA PRO A 671 -9.48 30.92 25.13
C PRO A 671 -8.60 31.75 26.07
N GLN A 672 -8.66 31.43 27.36
CA GLN A 672 -7.91 32.08 28.43
C GLN A 672 -7.13 31.03 29.22
N SER A 673 -6.10 31.48 29.95
CA SER A 673 -5.22 30.63 30.76
C SER A 673 -5.98 29.88 31.85
N GLY A 674 -6.01 28.54 31.75
CA GLY A 674 -6.57 27.67 32.79
C GLY A 674 -7.92 27.02 32.48
N LEU A 675 -8.20 25.93 33.22
CA LEU A 675 -9.37 25.05 33.04
C LEU A 675 -10.69 25.84 33.25
N VAL A 676 -11.63 25.70 32.31
CA VAL A 676 -12.78 26.61 32.19
C VAL A 676 -14.09 26.01 32.72
N THR A 677 -14.83 26.76 33.54
CA THR A 677 -16.22 26.46 33.92
C THR A 677 -17.22 27.04 32.91
N VAL A 678 -18.37 26.39 32.73
CA VAL A 678 -19.41 26.85 31.77
C VAL A 678 -20.76 26.99 32.44
N ALA A 679 -21.32 28.21 32.35
CA ALA A 679 -22.62 28.57 32.89
C ALA A 679 -23.75 28.36 31.85
N VAL A 680 -24.06 27.10 31.53
CA VAL A 680 -25.30 26.72 30.83
C VAL A 680 -26.31 26.09 31.80
N PRO A 681 -27.63 26.15 31.52
CA PRO A 681 -28.62 25.38 32.28
C PRO A 681 -28.41 23.87 32.17
N PHE A 682 -28.37 23.21 33.33
CA PHE A 682 -28.45 21.75 33.50
C PHE A 682 -29.84 21.39 34.01
N VAL A 683 -30.43 20.32 33.48
CA VAL A 683 -31.69 19.74 33.99
C VAL A 683 -31.63 18.22 34.04
N THR A 684 -31.94 17.64 35.20
CA THR A 684 -32.14 16.19 35.37
C THR A 684 -33.47 15.77 34.75
N LEU A 685 -33.48 14.65 34.02
CA LEU A 685 -34.67 14.04 33.43
C LEU A 685 -35.26 13.02 34.41
N THR A 686 -36.58 13.06 34.59
CA THR A 686 -37.29 12.12 35.46
C THR A 686 -37.56 10.82 34.72
N SER A 687 -37.29 9.67 35.34
CA SER A 687 -37.65 8.37 34.76
C SER A 687 -39.17 8.20 34.68
N LEU A 688 -39.64 7.71 33.54
CA LEU A 688 -41.02 7.32 33.26
C LEU A 688 -41.21 5.79 33.28
N GLY A 689 -40.14 5.05 33.56
CA GLY A 689 -40.07 3.58 33.44
C GLY A 689 -39.98 3.09 32.00
N ASN A 690 -39.57 1.82 31.83
CA ASN A 690 -39.28 1.20 30.51
C ASN A 690 -38.28 2.05 29.70
N ASP A 691 -37.10 2.25 30.27
CA ASP A 691 -35.93 2.94 29.68
C ASP A 691 -36.14 4.42 29.34
N ARG A 692 -37.31 5.01 29.64
CA ARG A 692 -37.69 6.36 29.23
C ARG A 692 -37.46 7.40 30.33
N TYR A 693 -36.94 8.55 29.93
CA TYR A 693 -36.63 9.68 30.79
C TYR A 693 -37.12 10.98 30.14
N SER A 694 -37.64 11.94 30.91
CA SER A 694 -38.15 13.20 30.36
C SER A 694 -38.16 14.36 31.36
N VAL A 695 -38.12 15.60 30.86
CA VAL A 695 -38.32 16.83 31.64
C VAL A 695 -38.98 17.91 30.78
N THR A 696 -39.83 18.73 31.41
CA THR A 696 -40.32 19.99 30.83
C THR A 696 -39.40 21.13 31.28
N TYR A 697 -38.90 21.92 30.33
CA TYR A 697 -38.03 23.05 30.60
C TYR A 697 -38.65 24.34 30.03
N ASP A 698 -38.81 25.35 30.88
CA ASP A 698 -39.50 26.61 30.56
C ASP A 698 -38.55 27.77 30.14
N GLY A 699 -37.27 27.46 29.96
CA GLY A 699 -36.20 28.42 29.63
C GLY A 699 -35.82 28.51 28.15
N PHE A 700 -36.65 28.03 27.22
CA PHE A 700 -36.45 28.25 25.78
C PHE A 700 -36.87 29.68 25.39
N THR A 701 -36.25 30.70 25.98
CA THR A 701 -36.63 32.11 25.86
C THR A 701 -36.20 32.80 24.56
N GLU A 702 -35.34 32.16 23.76
CA GLU A 702 -34.82 32.73 22.51
C GLU A 702 -35.53 32.19 21.27
N GLU A 703 -35.36 32.87 20.14
CA GLU A 703 -35.70 32.34 18.82
C GLU A 703 -34.44 31.80 18.15
N GLY A 704 -34.50 30.57 17.66
CA GLY A 704 -33.38 29.89 17.01
C GLY A 704 -33.20 28.45 17.46
N ASP A 705 -32.10 27.87 17.02
CA ASP A 705 -31.74 26.46 17.18
C ASP A 705 -30.98 26.21 18.49
N TYR A 706 -31.66 25.61 19.47
CA TYR A 706 -31.08 25.19 20.74
C TYR A 706 -30.32 23.86 20.59
N ARG A 707 -29.04 23.84 20.97
CA ARG A 707 -28.27 22.59 21.08
C ARG A 707 -28.48 22.01 22.48
N ILE A 708 -29.07 20.82 22.55
CA ILE A 708 -29.34 20.11 23.80
C ILE A 708 -28.50 18.84 23.81
N VAL A 709 -27.59 18.70 24.78
CA VAL A 709 -26.71 17.53 24.92
C VAL A 709 -27.23 16.70 26.09
N ILE A 710 -27.77 15.53 25.80
CA ILE A 710 -28.22 14.56 26.81
C ILE A 710 -27.05 13.65 27.19
N GLN A 711 -26.85 13.47 28.48
CA GLN A 711 -25.87 12.60 29.12
C GLN A 711 -26.61 11.68 30.11
N ALA A 712 -26.00 10.54 30.42
CA ALA A 712 -26.51 9.59 31.40
C ALA A 712 -25.35 8.90 32.12
N ARG A 713 -25.53 8.56 33.39
CA ARG A 713 -24.59 7.80 34.22
C ARG A 713 -25.30 6.58 34.80
N ASP A 714 -24.65 5.43 34.76
CA ASP A 714 -25.16 4.19 35.38
C ASP A 714 -24.89 4.12 36.88
N ASN A 715 -25.40 3.08 37.53
CA ASN A 715 -25.16 2.80 38.95
C ASN A 715 -23.70 2.35 39.26
N ASP A 716 -22.87 2.10 38.24
CA ASP A 716 -21.46 1.70 38.36
C ASP A 716 -20.49 2.88 38.16
N GLY A 717 -20.98 4.01 37.66
CA GLY A 717 -20.24 5.26 37.41
C GLY A 717 -19.79 5.49 35.96
N PHE A 718 -20.15 4.66 34.98
CA PHE A 718 -19.80 4.94 33.58
C PHE A 718 -20.78 5.95 32.97
N ASN A 719 -20.23 6.86 32.15
CA ASN A 719 -21.02 7.81 31.39
C ASN A 719 -21.37 7.24 30.01
N ALA A 720 -22.62 7.46 29.59
CA ALA A 720 -23.06 7.19 28.23
C ALA A 720 -22.27 8.04 27.21
N LEU A 721 -22.10 7.52 25.99
CA LEU A 721 -21.77 8.38 24.87
C LEU A 721 -22.92 9.38 24.65
N PRO A 722 -22.65 10.70 24.69
CA PRO A 722 -23.70 11.72 24.76
C PRO A 722 -24.47 11.86 23.46
N ALA A 723 -25.76 12.14 23.57
CA ALA A 723 -26.65 12.30 22.43
C ALA A 723 -27.11 13.76 22.28
N ILE A 724 -26.93 14.34 21.09
CA ILE A 724 -27.54 15.63 20.75
C ILE A 724 -29.02 15.39 20.43
N ALA A 725 -29.91 16.03 21.17
CA ALA A 725 -31.35 15.88 20.96
C ALA A 725 -31.77 16.35 19.57
N THR A 726 -32.70 15.62 18.96
CA THR A 726 -33.22 15.93 17.61
C THR A 726 -34.60 16.57 17.67
N THR A 727 -34.85 17.49 16.74
CA THR A 727 -36.15 18.14 16.54
C THR A 727 -36.71 17.67 15.20
N GLY A 728 -37.84 16.96 15.21
CA GLY A 728 -38.46 16.44 13.99
C GLY A 728 -37.58 15.48 13.17
N GLY A 729 -36.61 14.81 13.80
CA GLY A 729 -35.63 13.92 13.15
C GLY A 729 -34.35 14.61 12.66
N HIS A 730 -34.24 15.94 12.76
CA HIS A 730 -33.02 16.67 12.41
C HIS A 730 -32.17 16.96 13.65
N ARG A 731 -30.84 16.79 13.53
CA ARG A 731 -29.87 17.20 14.56
C ARG A 731 -29.70 18.71 14.57
N VAL A 732 -29.86 19.31 15.74
CA VAL A 732 -29.69 20.76 15.93
C VAL A 732 -28.21 21.06 16.20
N TYR A 733 -27.47 21.36 15.13
CA TYR A 733 -26.09 21.84 15.21
C TYR A 733 -26.08 23.38 15.31
N LEU A 734 -25.31 23.92 16.25
CA LEU A 734 -25.03 25.35 16.32
C LEU A 734 -24.43 25.84 14.99
N PRO A 735 -24.78 27.04 14.50
CA PRO A 735 -24.10 27.62 13.35
C PRO A 735 -22.63 27.86 13.69
N LEU A 736 -21.72 27.18 12.99
CA LEU A 736 -20.28 27.40 13.08
C LEU A 736 -19.88 28.73 12.44
N THR A 737 -20.24 29.85 13.08
CA THR A 737 -19.71 31.17 12.77
C THR A 737 -18.28 31.28 13.26
N ARG A 738 -17.35 30.66 12.50
CA ARG A 738 -15.91 30.93 12.63
C ARG A 738 -15.66 32.44 12.64
N ARG A 739 -14.72 32.87 13.49
CA ARG A 739 -13.95 34.09 13.25
C ARG A 739 -12.60 33.74 12.62
#